data_AF-A0AAX6F374-F1
#
_entry.id   AF-A0AAX6F374-F1
#
_cell.length_a   1.000
_cell.length_b   1.000
_cell.length_c   1.000
_cell.angle_alpha   90.00
_cell.angle_beta   90.00
_cell.angle_gamma   90.00
#
_symmetry.space_group_name_H-M   'P 1'
#
loop_
_entity.id
_entity.type
_entity.pdbx_description
1 polymer ?
#
loop_
_entity_poly.entity_id
_entity_poly.type
_entity_poly.pdbx_seq_one_letter_code
_entity_poly.pdbx_strand_id
1 'polypeptide(L)'
;MIRSHSVSGDLHGVQPDPVAADILRKEPEQETFVRMKISPRETPSMDEAEVYKIIQECLELRERYVFKEAIAPWKKEIITDPSTPKPNLNPFAYSTEQRTDHFFQMVDGVVHVYRSKESMERVFSVADATTFFTDLHRILRVTAAGNIRTLCHHRLNLLEQKFNLHLMLNADKEFLAQKTAPHRDFYNVRKVDTHVHHSACMNQKHLLRFIKSKLRKEPDEVVIFRDGTYLTLKEVFESLDLTGYDLNVDLLDVHADKSTFHRFDKFNLKYNPCGQSRLREIFLKQDNLIQGRFLGELTKQVFSDLSASKYQMAEYRISIYGRKQSEWDQLASWIVNNDLYSDNVVWLIQIPRLYNIYKEMGIVTSFQNILDNIFLPLFEVTVNPDSHPQLHVFLKQVVGLDLVDDESKPERRPTKHMPTPAEWTNIFNPAFSYYAYYCYANLYTLNKLRESKGMRTIKFRPHSGEAGDIDHLAATFLVAHNIAHGINLRKSPVLQYLYYLSQIGLAMSPLSNNSLFLDYHRNPFPMFFQRGLNVSLSTDDPLQIHLTKEPLVEEYSIAASVWKLSSCDLCEIARNSVYQSGFSHALQSHWIGKMYYKRGPDGNDIHKTNVPHIRVEFRYTIWREEMQLVYLGKAKIPEEFDE
;
A
#
# COMPACT_ATOMS: atom_id res chain seq x y z
N MET A 1 20.27 62.86 -30.93
CA MET A 1 19.07 63.57 -31.42
C MET A 1 17.91 62.59 -31.32
N ILE A 2 16.75 62.80 -30.72
CA ILE A 2 16.07 63.94 -30.09
C ILE A 2 15.08 63.30 -29.08
N ARG A 3 14.79 64.05 -28.01
CA ARG A 3 13.91 63.77 -26.88
C ARG A 3 12.42 63.65 -27.30
N SER A 4 11.68 62.75 -26.64
CA SER A 4 10.55 63.00 -25.70
C SER A 4 9.19 63.37 -26.31
N HIS A 5 8.13 62.69 -25.85
CA HIS A 5 7.00 63.36 -25.22
C HIS A 5 6.35 62.45 -24.18
N SER A 6 6.37 62.92 -22.93
CA SER A 6 5.56 62.44 -21.82
C SER A 6 4.16 63.05 -21.90
N VAL A 7 3.13 62.27 -21.62
CA VAL A 7 1.82 62.79 -21.19
C VAL A 7 1.45 62.08 -19.90
N SER A 8 1.53 62.83 -18.80
CA SER A 8 0.84 62.55 -17.54
C SER A 8 -0.57 63.12 -17.64
N GLY A 9 -1.58 62.30 -17.33
CA GLY A 9 -2.97 62.71 -17.24
C GLY A 9 -3.72 61.77 -16.31
N ASP A 10 -4.12 62.30 -15.15
CA ASP A 10 -4.95 61.67 -14.13
C ASP A 10 -6.21 61.01 -14.70
N LEU A 11 -6.49 59.78 -14.24
CA LEU A 11 -7.83 59.19 -14.25
C LEU A 11 -8.01 58.38 -12.96
N HIS A 12 -8.23 59.09 -11.85
CA HIS A 12 -9.03 58.53 -10.76
C HIS A 12 -10.46 58.33 -11.28
N GLY A 13 -10.88 57.06 -11.42
CA GLY A 13 -12.29 56.71 -11.47
C GLY A 13 -12.68 55.72 -12.57
N VAL A 14 -12.32 54.45 -12.40
CA VAL A 14 -13.26 53.31 -12.46
C VAL A 14 -12.67 52.23 -11.53
N GLN A 15 -13.34 51.91 -10.42
CA GLN A 15 -12.99 50.72 -9.63
C GLN A 15 -13.15 49.49 -10.54
N PRO A 16 -12.19 48.56 -10.60
CA PRO A 16 -12.40 47.32 -11.31
C PRO A 16 -13.56 46.57 -10.65
N ASP A 17 -14.65 46.44 -11.40
CA ASP A 17 -15.83 45.68 -11.02
C ASP A 17 -15.37 44.27 -10.60
N PRO A 18 -15.68 43.79 -9.39
CA PRO A 18 -15.08 42.59 -8.85
C PRO A 18 -15.85 41.37 -9.38
N VAL A 19 -15.77 41.13 -10.70
CA VAL A 19 -16.36 39.95 -11.35
C VAL A 19 -15.84 38.65 -10.70
N ALA A 20 -14.60 38.67 -10.20
CA ALA A 20 -14.02 37.55 -9.46
C ALA A 20 -14.66 37.33 -8.06
N ALA A 21 -15.15 38.38 -7.40
CA ALA A 21 -15.78 38.27 -6.08
C ALA A 21 -17.24 37.82 -6.17
N ASP A 22 -17.95 38.15 -7.25
CA ASP A 22 -19.34 37.73 -7.46
C ASP A 22 -19.48 36.27 -7.90
N ILE A 23 -18.49 35.70 -8.61
CA ILE A 23 -18.45 34.25 -8.90
C ILE A 23 -18.24 33.44 -7.60
N LEU A 24 -17.49 33.98 -6.64
CA LEU A 24 -17.26 33.37 -5.33
C LEU A 24 -18.46 33.47 -4.37
N ARG A 25 -19.46 34.31 -4.68
CA ARG A 25 -20.64 34.56 -3.83
C ARG A 25 -21.90 33.79 -4.22
N LYS A 26 -21.89 33.07 -5.34
CA LYS A 26 -23.02 32.20 -5.69
C LYS A 26 -23.05 31.01 -4.72
N GLU A 27 -24.22 30.82 -4.08
CA GLU A 27 -24.47 29.57 -3.36
C GLU A 27 -24.24 28.38 -4.31
N PRO A 28 -23.50 27.35 -3.89
CA PRO A 28 -23.27 26.20 -4.73
C PRO A 28 -24.58 25.41 -4.86
N GLU A 29 -25.33 25.69 -5.92
CA GLU A 29 -26.28 24.70 -6.43
C GLU A 29 -25.47 23.44 -6.75
N GLN A 30 -25.87 22.29 -6.21
CA GLN A 30 -25.24 21.00 -6.52
C GLN A 30 -25.54 20.65 -7.98
N GLU A 31 -24.80 21.25 -8.91
CA GLU A 31 -24.93 20.97 -10.33
C GLU A 31 -24.49 19.53 -10.60
N THR A 32 -25.41 18.68 -11.06
CA THR A 32 -25.07 17.40 -11.67
C THR A 32 -24.29 17.62 -12.97
N PHE A 33 -23.36 16.73 -13.29
CA PHE A 33 -22.54 16.87 -14.49
C PHE A 33 -23.33 16.80 -15.79
N VAL A 34 -22.83 17.42 -16.86
CA VAL A 34 -23.45 17.34 -18.18
C VAL A 34 -23.25 15.91 -18.69
N ARG A 35 -24.36 15.18 -18.76
CA ARG A 35 -24.39 13.79 -19.22
C ARG A 35 -24.67 13.74 -20.71
N MET A 36 -23.74 13.21 -21.50
CA MET A 36 -24.12 12.64 -22.78
C MET A 36 -24.70 11.25 -22.55
N LYS A 37 -25.98 11.06 -22.91
CA LYS A 37 -26.57 9.73 -23.02
C LYS A 37 -25.97 9.03 -24.24
N ILE A 38 -24.74 8.52 -24.11
CA ILE A 38 -24.23 7.54 -25.07
C ILE A 38 -25.05 6.28 -24.83
N SER A 39 -26.08 6.07 -25.63
CA SER A 39 -26.89 4.86 -25.57
C SER A 39 -26.34 3.85 -26.57
N PRO A 40 -25.51 2.88 -26.19
CA PRO A 40 -25.63 1.57 -26.76
C PRO A 40 -26.59 0.83 -25.83
N ARG A 41 -27.90 0.94 -26.07
CA ARG A 41 -28.83 -0.10 -25.62
C ARG A 41 -28.64 -1.29 -26.57
N GLU A 42 -27.45 -1.85 -26.61
CA GLU A 42 -27.21 -3.14 -27.21
C GLU A 42 -27.37 -4.11 -26.06
N THR A 43 -28.54 -4.74 -26.00
CA THR A 43 -28.67 -6.00 -25.25
C THR A 43 -27.48 -6.88 -25.66
N PRO A 44 -26.66 -7.33 -24.70
CA PRO A 44 -25.47 -8.09 -25.03
C PRO A 44 -25.87 -9.29 -25.89
N SER A 45 -25.07 -9.57 -26.90
CA SER A 45 -25.24 -10.78 -27.71
C SER A 45 -25.18 -12.03 -26.83
N MET A 46 -25.71 -13.15 -27.31
CA MET A 46 -25.64 -14.41 -26.55
C MET A 46 -24.21 -14.78 -26.14
N ASP A 47 -23.25 -14.56 -27.04
CA ASP A 47 -21.84 -14.86 -26.82
C ASP A 47 -21.23 -13.93 -25.75
N GLU A 48 -21.57 -12.64 -25.77
CA GLU A 48 -21.15 -11.70 -24.73
C GLU A 48 -21.77 -12.04 -23.38
N ALA A 49 -23.04 -12.43 -23.36
CA ALA A 49 -23.72 -12.84 -22.14
C ALA A 49 -23.06 -14.07 -21.49
N GLU A 50 -22.53 -15.00 -22.28
CA GLU A 50 -21.74 -16.14 -21.76
C GLU A 50 -20.41 -15.67 -21.15
N VAL A 51 -19.69 -14.77 -21.84
CA VAL A 51 -18.46 -14.19 -21.30
C VAL A 51 -18.71 -13.45 -19.98
N TYR A 52 -19.80 -12.69 -19.90
CA TYR A 52 -20.17 -11.99 -18.66
C TYR A 52 -20.47 -12.95 -17.52
N LYS A 53 -21.08 -14.11 -17.76
CA LYS A 53 -21.25 -15.15 -16.72
C LYS A 53 -19.90 -15.66 -16.21
N ILE A 54 -18.92 -15.87 -17.08
CA ILE A 54 -17.58 -16.30 -16.67
C ILE A 54 -16.90 -15.21 -15.81
N ILE A 55 -17.09 -13.93 -16.15
CA ILE A 55 -16.59 -12.81 -15.34
C ILE A 55 -17.28 -12.80 -13.97
N GLN A 56 -18.59 -13.02 -13.89
CA GLN A 56 -19.33 -13.13 -12.62
C GLN A 56 -18.75 -14.25 -11.75
N GLU A 57 -18.46 -15.42 -12.32
CA GLU A 57 -17.83 -16.52 -11.59
C GLU A 57 -16.47 -16.13 -10.99
N CYS A 58 -15.64 -15.39 -11.73
CA CYS A 58 -14.38 -14.87 -11.19
C CYS A 58 -14.59 -13.89 -10.02
N LEU A 59 -15.58 -13.00 -10.12
CA LEU A 59 -15.93 -12.07 -9.04
C LEU A 59 -16.44 -12.82 -7.80
N GLU A 60 -17.33 -13.80 -7.98
CA GLU A 60 -17.85 -14.64 -6.89
C GLU A 60 -16.75 -15.47 -6.23
N LEU A 61 -15.76 -15.95 -7.00
CA LEU A 61 -14.60 -16.65 -6.44
C LEU A 61 -13.83 -15.72 -5.51
N ARG A 62 -13.51 -14.49 -5.93
CA ARG A 62 -12.84 -13.51 -5.07
C ARG A 62 -13.63 -13.27 -3.77
N GLU A 63 -14.94 -13.11 -3.85
CA GLU A 63 -15.79 -12.89 -2.67
C GLU A 63 -15.71 -14.02 -1.63
N ARG A 64 -15.47 -15.27 -2.07
CA ARG A 64 -15.31 -16.42 -1.16
C ARG A 64 -13.96 -16.43 -0.44
N TYR A 65 -12.94 -15.83 -1.03
CA TYR A 65 -11.58 -15.83 -0.49
C TYR A 65 -11.31 -14.60 0.38
N VAL A 66 -11.62 -13.38 -0.08
CA VAL A 66 -11.21 -12.16 0.63
C VAL A 66 -11.85 -12.10 2.02
N PHE A 67 -11.01 -12.04 3.06
CA PHE A 67 -11.47 -11.83 4.42
C PHE A 67 -12.15 -10.46 4.52
N LYS A 68 -13.41 -10.46 4.98
CA LYS A 68 -14.14 -9.26 5.39
C LYS A 68 -14.52 -9.39 6.86
N GLU A 69 -14.37 -8.30 7.60
CA GLU A 69 -14.89 -8.22 8.96
C GLU A 69 -16.42 -8.31 8.92
N ALA A 70 -17.00 -9.08 9.84
CA ALA A 70 -18.44 -9.25 9.99
C ALA A 70 -19.14 -7.94 10.35
N ILE A 71 -18.45 -7.07 11.08
CA ILE A 71 -18.93 -5.73 11.45
C ILE A 71 -17.91 -4.71 10.96
N ALA A 72 -18.32 -3.83 10.05
CA ALA A 72 -17.46 -2.79 9.51
C ALA A 72 -17.03 -1.76 10.57
N PRO A 73 -15.87 -1.10 10.43
CA PRO A 73 -15.35 -0.16 11.44
C PRO A 73 -16.29 1.00 11.78
N TRP A 74 -16.99 1.58 10.80
CA TRP A 74 -17.98 2.66 11.03
C TRP A 74 -19.21 2.21 11.81
N LYS A 75 -19.46 0.90 11.93
CA LYS A 75 -20.53 0.34 12.77
C LYS A 75 -20.02 0.00 14.18
N LYS A 76 -18.72 -0.28 14.32
CA LYS A 76 -18.06 -0.54 15.61
C LYS A 76 -17.86 0.74 16.41
N GLU A 77 -17.43 1.81 15.74
CA GLU A 77 -17.08 3.09 16.37
C GLU A 77 -18.04 4.19 15.91
N ILE A 78 -19.03 4.54 16.74
CA ILE A 78 -19.94 5.67 16.47
C ILE A 78 -19.29 6.97 16.96
N ILE A 79 -18.89 7.82 16.00
CA ILE A 79 -18.27 9.10 16.29
C ILE A 79 -19.34 10.13 16.70
N THR A 80 -19.55 10.30 18.01
CA THR A 80 -20.47 11.31 18.57
C THR A 80 -19.77 12.62 18.95
N ASP A 81 -18.50 12.54 19.36
CA ASP A 81 -17.68 13.69 19.79
C ASP A 81 -17.03 14.39 18.58
N PRO A 82 -17.26 15.70 18.37
CA PRO A 82 -16.62 16.47 17.30
C PRO A 82 -15.08 16.56 17.42
N SER A 83 -14.53 16.33 18.61
CA SER A 83 -13.08 16.36 18.88
C SER A 83 -12.36 15.05 18.53
N THR A 84 -13.09 14.03 18.07
CA THR A 84 -12.51 12.76 17.59
C THR A 84 -11.86 12.96 16.21
N PRO A 85 -10.65 12.42 15.96
CA PRO A 85 -9.83 11.59 16.86
C PRO A 85 -9.07 12.40 17.91
N LYS A 86 -8.99 11.85 19.13
CA LYS A 86 -8.18 12.40 20.23
C LYS A 86 -6.74 11.87 20.15
N PRO A 87 -5.72 12.69 20.48
CA PRO A 87 -4.34 12.22 20.53
C PRO A 87 -4.20 11.06 21.53
N ASN A 88 -3.52 9.99 21.12
CA ASN A 88 -3.20 8.91 22.03
C ASN A 88 -1.97 9.27 22.86
N LEU A 89 -2.18 9.67 24.10
CA LEU A 89 -1.10 10.12 24.99
C LEU A 89 -0.17 8.97 25.43
N ASN A 90 -0.67 7.73 25.47
CA ASN A 90 0.10 6.57 25.92
C ASN A 90 -0.09 5.39 24.94
N PRO A 91 0.50 5.48 23.73
CA PRO A 91 0.31 4.49 22.66
C PRO A 91 0.86 3.10 23.03
N PHE A 92 1.82 3.05 23.95
CA PHE A 92 2.46 1.81 24.40
C PHE A 92 1.94 1.28 25.74
N ALA A 93 0.86 1.86 26.29
CA ALA A 93 0.28 1.36 27.52
C ALA A 93 -0.28 -0.06 27.33
N TYR A 94 0.16 -0.96 28.20
CA TYR A 94 -0.35 -2.32 28.28
C TYR A 94 -1.33 -2.46 29.44
N SER A 95 -2.49 -3.02 29.15
CA SER A 95 -3.45 -3.49 30.14
C SER A 95 -3.51 -5.01 30.06
N THR A 96 -3.45 -5.69 31.19
CA THR A 96 -3.59 -7.16 31.23
C THR A 96 -4.96 -7.56 30.67
N GLU A 97 -4.94 -8.48 29.72
CA GLU A 97 -6.14 -9.00 29.05
C GLU A 97 -6.27 -10.49 29.34
N GLN A 98 -7.51 -10.97 29.55
CA GLN A 98 -7.73 -12.36 29.93
C GLN A 98 -7.33 -13.32 28.80
N ARG A 99 -6.56 -14.35 29.16
CA ARG A 99 -6.31 -15.52 28.32
C ARG A 99 -7.63 -16.21 27.99
N THR A 100 -7.77 -16.64 26.75
CA THR A 100 -8.93 -17.45 26.30
C THR A 100 -8.59 -18.93 26.22
N ASP A 101 -9.62 -19.79 26.29
CA ASP A 101 -9.50 -21.26 26.24
C ASP A 101 -9.20 -21.84 24.84
N HIS A 102 -9.17 -20.98 23.81
CA HIS A 102 -8.88 -21.38 22.44
C HIS A 102 -7.55 -22.13 22.35
N PHE A 103 -7.57 -23.27 21.64
CA PHE A 103 -6.39 -24.06 21.32
C PHE A 103 -6.13 -23.97 19.82
N PHE A 104 -4.86 -23.93 19.40
CA PHE A 104 -4.51 -23.88 17.98
C PHE A 104 -3.39 -24.86 17.66
N GLN A 105 -3.37 -25.33 16.41
CA GLN A 105 -2.34 -26.20 15.88
C GLN A 105 -2.13 -25.92 14.40
N MET A 106 -0.89 -25.87 13.94
CA MET A 106 -0.58 -25.80 12.52
C MET A 106 -0.65 -27.20 11.90
N VAL A 107 -1.50 -27.37 10.88
CA VAL A 107 -1.71 -28.62 10.14
C VAL A 107 -1.55 -28.30 8.67
N ASP A 108 -0.65 -29.02 7.99
CA ASP A 108 -0.31 -28.80 6.57
C ASP A 108 -0.01 -27.32 6.25
N GLY A 109 0.66 -26.63 7.18
CA GLY A 109 1.02 -25.22 7.07
C GLY A 109 -0.12 -24.21 7.24
N VAL A 110 -1.30 -24.64 7.67
CA VAL A 110 -2.43 -23.76 8.02
C VAL A 110 -2.77 -23.94 9.50
N VAL A 111 -2.85 -22.84 10.25
CA VAL A 111 -3.28 -22.88 11.65
C VAL A 111 -4.78 -23.14 11.72
N HIS A 112 -5.14 -24.19 12.44
CA HIS A 112 -6.52 -24.47 12.82
C HIS A 112 -6.73 -24.07 14.28
N VAL A 113 -7.84 -23.38 14.53
CA VAL A 113 -8.28 -22.95 15.85
C VAL A 113 -9.45 -23.80 16.31
N TYR A 114 -9.36 -24.29 17.54
CA TYR A 114 -10.32 -25.15 18.23
C TYR A 114 -10.84 -24.45 19.48
N ARG A 115 -12.08 -24.75 19.90
CA ARG A 115 -12.69 -24.12 21.11
C ARG A 115 -11.91 -24.43 22.38
N SER A 116 -11.42 -25.66 22.50
CA SER A 116 -10.63 -26.15 23.62
C SER A 116 -9.77 -27.32 23.14
N LYS A 117 -8.81 -27.77 23.96
CA LYS A 117 -7.95 -28.93 23.67
C LYS A 117 -8.72 -30.25 23.49
N GLU A 118 -9.92 -30.33 24.06
CA GLU A 118 -10.76 -31.53 24.04
C GLU A 118 -11.73 -31.57 22.84
N SER A 119 -11.94 -30.42 22.19
CA SER A 119 -12.81 -30.29 21.02
C SER A 119 -12.01 -30.37 19.73
N MET A 120 -12.28 -31.37 18.90
CA MET A 120 -11.70 -31.50 17.56
C MET A 120 -12.46 -30.70 16.48
N GLU A 121 -13.51 -29.96 16.86
CA GLU A 121 -14.27 -29.11 15.95
C GLU A 121 -13.50 -27.81 15.64
N ARG A 122 -13.27 -27.56 14.34
CA ARG A 122 -12.61 -26.35 13.83
C ARG A 122 -13.58 -25.17 13.95
N VAL A 123 -13.14 -24.10 14.62
CA VAL A 123 -13.97 -22.89 14.82
C VAL A 123 -14.08 -22.07 13.55
N PHE A 124 -12.98 -21.96 12.80
CA PHE A 124 -12.90 -21.16 11.58
C PHE A 124 -12.46 -22.04 10.41
N SER A 125 -13.32 -22.17 9.41
CA SER A 125 -13.02 -22.87 8.17
C SER A 125 -12.31 -21.95 7.18
N VAL A 126 -11.31 -22.46 6.48
CA VAL A 126 -10.65 -21.82 5.34
C VAL A 126 -10.55 -22.83 4.21
N ALA A 127 -10.62 -22.36 2.96
CA ALA A 127 -10.46 -23.21 1.79
C ALA A 127 -9.06 -23.83 1.77
N ASP A 128 -8.96 -25.09 1.36
CA ASP A 128 -7.68 -25.81 1.27
C ASP A 128 -6.84 -25.38 0.05
N ALA A 129 -5.58 -25.84 0.05
CA ALA A 129 -4.58 -25.45 -0.95
C ALA A 129 -4.97 -25.94 -2.35
N THR A 130 -5.49 -27.17 -2.44
CA THR A 130 -5.88 -27.77 -3.71
C THR A 130 -7.06 -27.04 -4.35
N THR A 131 -8.03 -26.60 -3.54
CA THR A 131 -9.15 -25.77 -3.99
C THR A 131 -8.64 -24.43 -4.51
N PHE A 132 -7.80 -23.74 -3.73
CA PHE A 132 -7.18 -22.49 -4.16
C PHE A 132 -6.41 -22.62 -5.48
N PHE A 133 -5.53 -23.61 -5.62
CA PHE A 133 -4.78 -23.79 -6.87
C PHE A 133 -5.70 -24.18 -8.02
N THR A 134 -6.78 -24.93 -7.78
CA THR A 134 -7.77 -25.26 -8.81
C THR A 134 -8.49 -24.01 -9.32
N ASP A 135 -8.91 -23.12 -8.40
CA ASP A 135 -9.57 -21.86 -8.73
C ASP A 135 -8.60 -20.87 -9.40
N LEU A 136 -7.34 -20.83 -8.96
CA LEU A 136 -6.28 -20.07 -9.65
C LEU A 136 -6.13 -20.53 -11.11
N HIS A 137 -6.06 -21.84 -11.36
CA HIS A 137 -6.00 -22.37 -12.72
C HIS A 137 -7.26 -22.06 -13.53
N ARG A 138 -8.44 -21.98 -12.88
CA ARG A 138 -9.66 -21.52 -13.54
C ARG A 138 -9.52 -20.08 -14.00
N ILE A 139 -9.10 -19.16 -13.13
CA ILE A 139 -8.87 -17.76 -13.52
C ILE A 139 -7.83 -17.66 -14.63
N LEU A 140 -6.72 -18.39 -14.53
CA LEU A 140 -5.68 -18.36 -15.57
C LEU A 140 -6.22 -18.81 -16.94
N ARG A 141 -7.06 -19.84 -17.00
CA ARG A 141 -7.73 -20.24 -18.25
C ARG A 141 -8.63 -19.14 -18.79
N VAL A 142 -9.41 -18.48 -17.93
CA VAL A 142 -10.28 -17.34 -18.30
C VAL A 142 -9.45 -16.18 -18.85
N THR A 143 -8.31 -15.85 -18.24
CA THR A 143 -7.44 -14.76 -18.70
C THR A 143 -6.76 -15.01 -20.05
N ALA A 144 -6.63 -16.29 -20.43
CA ALA A 144 -6.07 -16.73 -21.70
C ALA A 144 -7.11 -16.88 -22.81
N ALA A 145 -8.40 -16.93 -22.48
CA ALA A 145 -9.49 -17.13 -23.45
C ALA A 145 -9.66 -15.91 -24.38
N GLY A 146 -9.62 -16.15 -25.71
CA GLY A 146 -9.56 -15.08 -26.71
C GLY A 146 -10.78 -14.14 -26.72
N ASN A 147 -11.99 -14.69 -26.70
CA ASN A 147 -13.23 -13.91 -26.66
C ASN A 147 -13.33 -13.03 -25.41
N ILE A 148 -12.98 -13.56 -24.25
CA ILE A 148 -12.98 -12.83 -22.97
C ILE A 148 -11.96 -11.68 -22.99
N ARG A 149 -10.76 -11.94 -23.50
CA ARG A 149 -9.71 -10.93 -23.65
C ARG A 149 -10.16 -9.78 -24.54
N THR A 150 -10.78 -10.09 -25.68
CA THR A 150 -11.28 -9.08 -26.64
C THR A 150 -12.38 -8.23 -26.01
N LEU A 151 -13.35 -8.87 -25.35
CA LEU A 151 -14.44 -8.15 -24.68
C LEU A 151 -13.87 -7.20 -23.60
N CYS A 152 -13.07 -7.72 -22.67
CA CYS A 152 -12.50 -6.91 -21.60
C CYS A 152 -11.64 -5.75 -22.14
N HIS A 153 -10.85 -6.00 -23.19
CA HIS A 153 -10.07 -4.95 -23.85
C HIS A 153 -10.98 -3.84 -24.43
N HIS A 154 -12.06 -4.22 -25.10
CA HIS A 154 -13.03 -3.26 -25.63
C HIS A 154 -13.70 -2.45 -24.51
N ARG A 155 -14.14 -3.12 -23.43
CA ARG A 155 -14.73 -2.45 -22.26
C ARG A 155 -13.76 -1.45 -21.61
N LEU A 156 -12.51 -1.84 -21.42
CA LEU A 156 -11.48 -0.98 -20.83
C LEU A 156 -11.18 0.26 -21.71
N ASN A 157 -11.13 0.09 -23.03
CA ASN A 157 -10.97 1.22 -23.93
C ASN A 157 -12.20 2.15 -23.89
N LEU A 158 -13.42 1.59 -23.80
CA LEU A 158 -14.63 2.40 -23.63
C LEU A 158 -14.62 3.20 -22.33
N LEU A 159 -14.14 2.63 -21.22
CA LEU A 159 -14.00 3.34 -19.94
C LEU A 159 -13.09 4.57 -20.06
N GLU A 160 -11.95 4.39 -20.73
CA GLU A 160 -10.99 5.45 -20.99
C GLU A 160 -11.61 6.57 -21.85
N GLN A 161 -12.28 6.21 -22.95
CA GLN A 161 -12.93 7.20 -23.82
C GLN A 161 -14.08 7.94 -23.13
N LYS A 162 -14.87 7.25 -22.29
CA LYS A 162 -15.92 7.88 -21.47
C LYS A 162 -15.33 8.94 -20.53
N PHE A 163 -14.18 8.67 -19.91
CA PHE A 163 -13.52 9.64 -19.04
C PHE A 163 -12.95 10.83 -19.82
N ASN A 164 -12.29 10.59 -20.95
CA ASN A 164 -11.78 11.67 -21.81
C ASN A 164 -12.90 12.60 -22.28
N LEU A 165 -14.04 12.03 -22.69
CA LEU A 165 -15.20 12.80 -23.07
C LEU A 165 -15.80 13.57 -21.89
N HIS A 166 -15.86 12.95 -20.71
CA HIS A 166 -16.30 13.63 -19.49
C HIS A 166 -15.44 14.85 -19.19
N LEU A 167 -14.12 14.74 -19.31
CA LEU A 167 -13.21 15.88 -19.13
C LEU A 167 -13.47 16.98 -20.16
N MET A 168 -13.67 16.64 -21.43
CA MET A 168 -13.99 17.64 -22.48
C MET A 168 -15.27 18.43 -22.20
N LEU A 169 -16.23 17.84 -21.49
CA LEU A 169 -17.53 18.47 -21.21
C LEU A 169 -17.60 19.13 -19.83
N ASN A 170 -16.84 18.64 -18.84
CA ASN A 170 -17.06 18.95 -17.44
C ASN A 170 -15.80 19.43 -16.69
N ALA A 171 -14.61 19.47 -17.30
CA ALA A 171 -13.38 19.88 -16.60
C ALA A 171 -13.49 21.30 -16.00
N ASP A 172 -14.09 22.25 -16.72
CA ASP A 172 -14.30 23.61 -16.19
C ASP A 172 -15.28 23.64 -15.01
N LYS A 173 -16.32 22.79 -15.05
CA LYS A 173 -17.28 22.65 -13.93
C LYS A 173 -16.61 22.03 -12.71
N GLU A 174 -15.78 21.01 -12.91
CA GLU A 174 -14.98 20.42 -11.84
C GLU A 174 -14.04 21.45 -11.22
N PHE A 175 -13.36 22.25 -12.04
CA PHE A 175 -12.49 23.32 -11.57
C PHE A 175 -13.24 24.39 -10.76
N LEU A 176 -14.40 24.85 -11.26
CA LEU A 176 -15.23 25.83 -10.56
C LEU A 176 -15.78 25.25 -9.25
N ALA A 177 -16.17 23.97 -9.22
CA ALA A 177 -16.62 23.30 -8.01
C ALA A 177 -15.52 23.30 -6.92
N GLN A 178 -14.25 23.09 -7.27
CA GLN A 178 -13.15 23.19 -6.29
C GLN A 178 -13.05 24.59 -5.67
N LYS A 179 -13.40 25.66 -6.40
CA LYS A 179 -13.39 27.03 -5.87
C LYS A 179 -14.44 27.27 -4.78
N THR A 180 -15.48 26.44 -4.71
CA THR A 180 -16.49 26.49 -3.63
C THR A 180 -15.96 25.98 -2.28
N ALA A 181 -14.80 25.31 -2.27
CA ALA A 181 -14.09 24.89 -1.06
C ALA A 181 -12.79 25.70 -0.88
N PRO A 182 -12.85 27.02 -0.59
CA PRO A 182 -11.69 27.92 -0.64
C PRO A 182 -10.57 27.58 0.36
N HIS A 183 -10.86 26.79 1.39
CA HIS A 183 -9.88 26.36 2.39
C HIS A 183 -9.18 25.03 2.06
N ARG A 184 -9.47 24.42 0.90
CA ARG A 184 -8.85 23.17 0.47
C ARG A 184 -8.22 23.32 -0.91
N ASP A 185 -7.02 22.77 -1.01
CA ASP A 185 -6.27 22.59 -2.22
C ASP A 185 -5.47 21.27 -2.12
N PHE A 186 -4.61 21.01 -3.11
CA PHE A 186 -3.78 19.81 -3.12
C PHE A 186 -2.82 19.68 -1.91
N TYR A 187 -2.36 20.79 -1.33
CA TYR A 187 -1.45 20.79 -0.19
C TYR A 187 -2.19 20.53 1.13
N ASN A 188 -3.47 20.93 1.21
CA ASN A 188 -4.27 20.85 2.43
C ASN A 188 -5.20 19.62 2.50
N VAL A 189 -5.23 18.78 1.47
CA VAL A 189 -5.88 17.46 1.49
C VAL A 189 -4.91 16.40 2.00
N ARG A 190 -5.42 15.46 2.80
CA ARG A 190 -4.56 14.39 3.34
C ARG A 190 -4.24 13.40 2.23
N LYS A 191 -2.98 12.99 2.18
CA LYS A 191 -2.51 11.92 1.31
C LYS A 191 -1.66 10.94 2.10
N VAL A 192 -1.81 9.67 1.78
CA VAL A 192 -1.10 8.59 2.43
C VAL A 192 -0.09 8.03 1.45
N ASP A 193 1.16 7.92 1.86
CA ASP A 193 2.13 7.08 1.18
C ASP A 193 1.78 5.62 1.46
N THR A 194 1.01 5.03 0.54
CA THR A 194 0.47 3.67 0.67
C THR A 194 1.53 2.59 0.42
N HIS A 195 2.70 2.99 -0.11
CA HIS A 195 3.79 2.07 -0.38
C HIS A 195 5.17 2.70 -0.17
N VAL A 196 5.75 2.44 1.00
CA VAL A 196 7.10 2.88 1.37
C VAL A 196 7.81 1.84 2.26
N HIS A 197 9.06 1.53 1.91
CA HIS A 197 9.94 0.69 2.73
C HIS A 197 10.59 1.50 3.84
N HIS A 198 10.43 1.07 5.11
CA HIS A 198 10.92 1.81 6.27
C HIS A 198 12.42 2.12 6.21
N SER A 199 13.25 1.15 5.79
CA SER A 199 14.70 1.32 5.72
C SER A 199 15.16 2.38 4.70
N ALA A 200 14.28 2.82 3.80
CA ALA A 200 14.55 3.84 2.79
C ALA A 200 13.64 5.07 2.94
N CYS A 201 12.91 5.23 4.05
CA CYS A 201 11.91 6.29 4.18
C CYS A 201 12.46 7.73 4.31
N MET A 202 13.77 7.88 4.53
CA MET A 202 14.43 9.18 4.63
C MET A 202 15.16 9.54 3.34
N ASN A 203 15.38 10.84 3.12
CA ASN A 203 16.22 11.26 2.01
C ASN A 203 17.72 11.08 2.29
N GLN A 204 18.52 11.09 1.21
CA GLN A 204 19.97 10.87 1.26
C GLN A 204 20.70 11.91 2.14
N LYS A 205 20.28 13.17 2.02
CA LYS A 205 20.87 14.28 2.77
C LYS A 205 20.63 14.15 4.28
N HIS A 206 19.47 13.63 4.68
CA HIS A 206 19.12 13.39 6.07
C HIS A 206 19.93 12.23 6.64
N LEU A 207 20.00 11.09 5.94
CA LEU A 207 20.83 9.96 6.36
C LEU A 207 22.29 10.38 6.51
N LEU A 208 22.85 11.08 5.50
CA LEU A 208 24.22 11.58 5.55
C LEU A 208 24.47 12.49 6.76
N ARG A 209 23.56 13.46 7.00
CA ARG A 209 23.64 14.38 8.14
C ARG A 209 23.58 13.61 9.46
N PHE A 210 22.75 12.57 9.54
CA PHE A 210 22.62 11.72 10.72
C PHE A 210 23.93 10.97 11.01
N ILE A 211 24.49 10.29 9.99
CA ILE A 211 25.77 9.57 10.11
C ILE A 211 26.88 10.54 10.55
N LYS A 212 27.03 11.70 9.90
CA LYS A 212 28.01 12.72 10.30
C LYS A 212 27.82 13.20 11.74
N SER A 213 26.57 13.39 12.16
CA SER A 213 26.27 13.82 13.52
C SER A 213 26.68 12.76 14.54
N LYS A 214 26.42 11.48 14.26
CA LYS A 214 26.79 10.36 15.15
C LYS A 214 28.29 10.18 15.23
N LEU A 215 29.00 10.20 14.10
CA LEU A 215 30.46 10.13 14.08
C LEU A 215 31.12 11.28 14.87
N ARG A 216 30.53 12.47 14.88
CA ARG A 216 31.05 13.62 15.63
C ARG A 216 30.72 13.58 17.13
N LYS A 217 29.52 13.14 17.50
CA LYS A 217 29.03 13.23 18.89
C LYS A 217 29.31 11.98 19.72
N GLU A 218 29.34 10.82 19.08
CA GLU A 218 29.45 9.51 19.73
C GLU A 218 30.46 8.62 18.96
N PRO A 219 31.73 9.04 18.78
CA PRO A 219 32.73 8.27 18.00
C PRO A 219 33.16 6.97 18.68
N ASP A 220 33.22 6.95 20.02
CA ASP A 220 33.76 5.84 20.80
C ASP A 220 32.69 4.77 21.16
N GLU A 221 31.47 4.93 20.64
CA GLU A 221 30.40 3.96 20.84
C GLU A 221 30.71 2.64 20.14
N VAL A 222 30.59 1.52 20.84
CA VAL A 222 30.76 0.18 20.26
C VAL A 222 29.54 -0.19 19.43
N VAL A 223 29.73 -0.37 18.12
CA VAL A 223 28.60 -0.50 17.16
C VAL A 223 28.52 -1.84 16.45
N ILE A 224 29.63 -2.59 16.35
CA ILE A 224 29.65 -3.86 15.62
C ILE A 224 30.69 -4.81 16.23
N PHE A 225 30.42 -6.11 16.17
CA PHE A 225 31.37 -7.17 16.52
C PHE A 225 31.76 -7.92 15.24
N ARG A 226 33.04 -7.86 14.86
CA ARG A 226 33.58 -8.57 13.69
C ARG A 226 35.02 -8.98 13.92
N ASP A 227 35.41 -10.06 13.26
CA ASP A 227 36.80 -10.55 13.27
C ASP A 227 37.36 -10.80 14.68
N GLY A 228 36.48 -11.17 15.62
CA GLY A 228 36.81 -11.46 17.01
C GLY A 228 36.91 -10.23 17.92
N THR A 229 36.69 -9.02 17.41
CA THR A 229 36.80 -7.77 18.18
C THR A 229 35.52 -6.92 18.10
N TYR A 230 35.29 -6.17 19.17
CA TYR A 230 34.28 -5.11 19.20
C TYR A 230 34.90 -3.85 18.63
N LEU A 231 34.25 -3.26 17.62
CA LEU A 231 34.71 -2.04 16.97
C LEU A 231 33.80 -0.87 17.36
N THR A 232 34.44 0.25 17.71
CA THR A 232 33.80 1.55 17.89
C THR A 232 33.37 2.14 16.56
N LEU A 233 32.45 3.11 16.58
CA LEU A 233 32.02 3.81 15.36
C LEU A 233 33.21 4.45 14.64
N LYS A 234 34.14 5.06 15.38
CA LYS A 234 35.38 5.62 14.84
C LYS A 234 36.25 4.56 14.17
N GLU A 235 36.53 3.45 14.85
CA GLU A 235 37.35 2.36 14.29
C GLU A 235 36.71 1.74 13.04
N VAL A 236 35.38 1.65 12.98
CA VAL A 236 34.69 1.20 11.76
C VAL A 236 34.97 2.14 10.59
N PHE A 237 34.87 3.45 10.79
CA PHE A 237 35.14 4.44 9.75
C PHE A 237 36.62 4.46 9.34
N GLU A 238 37.54 4.36 10.30
CA GLU A 238 38.98 4.23 10.03
C GLU A 238 39.30 2.95 9.24
N SER A 239 38.65 1.82 9.56
CA SER A 239 38.83 0.55 8.84
C SER A 239 38.35 0.58 7.39
N LEU A 240 37.45 1.51 7.07
CA LEU A 240 36.90 1.72 5.73
C LEU A 240 37.65 2.79 4.94
N ASP A 241 38.68 3.40 5.53
CA ASP A 241 39.41 4.56 4.99
C ASP A 241 38.47 5.73 4.66
N LEU A 242 37.49 5.97 5.54
CA LEU A 242 36.48 7.02 5.39
C LEU A 242 36.54 8.00 6.56
N THR A 243 36.67 9.30 6.26
CA THR A 243 36.54 10.35 7.29
C THR A 243 35.19 11.05 7.21
N GLY A 244 34.74 11.64 8.33
CA GLY A 244 33.50 12.43 8.36
C GLY A 244 33.50 13.65 7.44
N TYR A 245 34.67 14.13 7.01
CA TYR A 245 34.82 15.21 6.05
C TYR A 245 34.53 14.72 4.62
N ASP A 246 35.03 13.54 4.27
CA ASP A 246 34.93 12.95 2.92
C ASP A 246 33.51 12.49 2.58
N LEU A 247 32.72 12.13 3.61
CA LEU A 247 31.33 11.72 3.44
C LEU A 247 30.50 12.80 2.74
N ASN A 248 30.02 12.51 1.54
CA ASN A 248 29.08 13.34 0.80
C ASN A 248 27.99 12.45 0.19
N VAL A 249 27.01 13.05 -0.50
CA VAL A 249 25.87 12.30 -1.05
C VAL A 249 26.34 11.29 -2.11
N ASP A 250 27.28 11.68 -2.96
CA ASP A 250 27.80 10.80 -4.02
C ASP A 250 28.58 9.62 -3.43
N LEU A 251 29.39 9.86 -2.40
CA LEU A 251 30.13 8.80 -1.70
C LEU A 251 29.20 7.87 -0.91
N LEU A 252 28.02 8.35 -0.51
CA LEU A 252 27.01 7.50 0.12
C LEU A 252 26.50 6.44 -0.87
N ASP A 253 26.51 6.72 -2.17
CA ASP A 253 26.17 5.83 -3.28
C ASP A 253 24.87 5.04 -3.08
N VAL A 254 23.85 5.68 -2.51
CA VAL A 254 22.53 5.09 -2.25
C VAL A 254 21.52 5.40 -3.35
N HIS A 255 21.82 6.30 -4.30
CA HIS A 255 20.89 6.68 -5.35
C HIS A 255 20.80 5.59 -6.44
N ALA A 256 19.58 5.31 -6.89
CA ALA A 256 19.34 4.43 -8.02
C ALA A 256 19.65 5.17 -9.33
N ASP A 257 20.58 4.64 -10.12
CA ASP A 257 21.02 5.22 -11.39
C ASP A 257 20.64 4.32 -12.57
N LYS A 258 21.04 4.72 -13.79
CA LYS A 258 20.83 3.92 -15.02
C LYS A 258 21.38 2.50 -14.92
N SER A 259 22.35 2.23 -14.04
CA SER A 259 22.94 0.91 -13.88
C SER A 259 22.06 -0.05 -13.08
N THR A 260 21.03 0.46 -12.39
CA THR A 260 20.03 -0.32 -11.64
C THR A 260 18.87 -0.83 -12.50
N PHE A 261 18.70 -0.28 -13.71
CA PHE A 261 17.63 -0.70 -14.63
C PHE A 261 17.78 -2.18 -15.02
N HIS A 262 16.74 -2.97 -14.78
CA HIS A 262 16.71 -4.44 -14.87
C HIS A 262 17.73 -5.19 -13.97
N ARG A 263 18.35 -4.50 -13.00
CA ARG A 263 19.38 -5.02 -12.11
C ARG A 263 18.97 -4.86 -10.65
N PHE A 264 17.97 -5.64 -10.25
CA PHE A 264 17.45 -5.65 -8.87
C PHE A 264 18.53 -6.04 -7.85
N ASP A 265 19.51 -6.84 -8.25
CA ASP A 265 20.71 -7.15 -7.45
C ASP A 265 21.51 -5.89 -7.11
N LYS A 266 21.73 -5.01 -8.10
CA LYS A 266 22.42 -3.73 -7.88
C LYS A 266 21.58 -2.76 -7.05
N PHE A 267 20.27 -2.74 -7.25
CA PHE A 267 19.37 -1.95 -6.42
C PHE A 267 19.42 -2.37 -4.95
N ASN A 268 19.42 -3.67 -4.67
CA ASN A 268 19.58 -4.17 -3.30
C ASN A 268 20.91 -3.74 -2.65
N LEU A 269 21.97 -3.57 -3.44
CA LEU A 269 23.25 -3.05 -2.95
C LEU A 269 23.19 -1.57 -2.60
N LYS A 270 22.25 -0.79 -3.16
CA LYS A 270 22.06 0.64 -2.82
C LYS A 270 21.51 0.86 -1.41
N TYR A 271 21.02 -0.18 -0.74
CA TYR A 271 20.78 -0.13 0.71
C TYR A 271 22.06 -0.13 1.54
N ASN A 272 23.24 -0.35 0.95
CA ASN A 272 24.52 -0.31 1.65
C ASN A 272 25.15 1.09 1.52
N PRO A 273 25.11 1.94 2.57
CA PRO A 273 25.77 3.23 2.53
C PRO A 273 27.26 3.08 2.22
N CYS A 274 27.77 3.88 1.29
CA CYS A 274 29.14 3.81 0.78
C CYS A 274 29.51 2.44 0.18
N GLY A 275 28.52 1.65 -0.25
CA GLY A 275 28.72 0.26 -0.68
C GLY A 275 29.05 -0.71 0.46
N GLN A 276 29.00 -0.27 1.73
CA GLN A 276 29.45 -1.04 2.88
C GLN A 276 28.29 -1.65 3.67
N SER A 277 28.23 -2.99 3.69
CA SER A 277 27.22 -3.74 4.45
C SER A 277 27.29 -3.46 5.96
N ARG A 278 28.48 -3.15 6.48
CA ARG A 278 28.70 -2.76 7.90
C ARG A 278 27.90 -1.51 8.26
N LEU A 279 27.90 -0.48 7.39
CA LEU A 279 27.16 0.75 7.64
C LEU A 279 25.65 0.54 7.55
N ARG A 280 25.19 -0.36 6.67
CA ARG A 280 23.78 -0.77 6.63
C ARG A 280 23.36 -1.47 7.92
N GLU A 281 24.17 -2.39 8.41
CA GLU A 281 23.92 -3.11 9.67
C GLU A 281 23.81 -2.13 10.84
N ILE A 282 24.72 -1.15 10.93
CA ILE A 282 24.76 -0.18 12.03
C ILE A 282 23.60 0.82 11.96
N PHE A 283 23.33 1.40 10.79
CA PHE A 283 22.40 2.54 10.66
C PHE A 283 21.00 2.17 10.17
N LEU A 284 20.84 1.06 9.43
CA LEU A 284 19.62 0.72 8.68
C LEU A 284 19.03 -0.64 9.05
N LYS A 285 19.52 -1.28 10.12
CA LYS A 285 18.95 -2.51 10.68
C LYS A 285 18.57 -2.32 12.15
N GLN A 286 17.43 -2.91 12.52
CA GLN A 286 16.96 -2.95 13.91
C GLN A 286 17.63 -4.09 14.70
N ASP A 287 17.84 -5.23 14.06
CA ASP A 287 18.53 -6.39 14.63
C ASP A 287 20.04 -6.24 14.39
N ASN A 288 20.72 -5.57 15.33
CA ASN A 288 22.17 -5.37 15.33
C ASN A 288 22.70 -5.28 16.77
N LEU A 289 24.03 -5.11 16.93
CA LEU A 289 24.68 -5.11 18.25
C LEU A 289 24.12 -4.05 19.22
N ILE A 290 23.81 -2.86 18.70
CA ILE A 290 23.25 -1.73 19.49
C ILE A 290 21.70 -1.75 19.50
N GLN A 291 21.10 -2.89 19.21
CA GLN A 291 19.65 -3.11 19.28
C GLN A 291 18.84 -2.08 18.48
N GLY A 292 19.38 -1.66 17.33
CA GLY A 292 18.71 -0.74 16.43
C GLY A 292 18.58 0.70 16.93
N ARG A 293 19.33 1.10 17.98
CA ARG A 293 19.30 2.46 18.57
C ARG A 293 19.39 3.56 17.51
N PHE A 294 20.34 3.47 16.61
CA PHE A 294 20.53 4.48 15.55
C PHE A 294 19.37 4.52 14.54
N LEU A 295 18.84 3.38 14.12
CA LEU A 295 17.68 3.36 13.24
C LEU A 295 16.43 3.90 13.94
N GLY A 296 16.24 3.60 15.23
CA GLY A 296 15.14 4.13 16.04
C GLY A 296 15.22 5.65 16.18
N GLU A 297 16.40 6.19 16.50
CA GLU A 297 16.62 7.63 16.56
C GLU A 297 16.39 8.34 15.21
N LEU A 298 16.86 7.74 14.11
CA LEU A 298 16.62 8.26 12.78
C LEU A 298 15.11 8.26 12.45
N THR A 299 14.41 7.18 12.81
CA THR A 299 12.96 7.05 12.63
C THR A 299 12.21 8.13 13.40
N LYS A 300 12.62 8.47 14.65
CA LYS A 300 12.03 9.59 15.40
C LYS A 300 12.18 10.93 14.68
N GLN A 301 13.33 11.18 14.03
CA GLN A 301 13.52 12.39 13.24
C GLN A 301 12.59 12.42 12.03
N VAL A 302 12.43 11.29 11.33
CA VAL A 302 11.47 11.16 10.22
C VAL A 302 10.03 11.40 10.71
N PHE A 303 9.64 10.86 11.87
CA PHE A 303 8.31 11.09 12.44
C PHE A 303 8.06 12.55 12.78
N SER A 304 9.08 13.25 13.29
CA SER A 304 9.00 14.69 13.55
C SER A 304 8.79 15.48 12.27
N ASP A 305 9.53 15.16 11.20
CA ASP A 305 9.39 15.82 9.90
C ASP A 305 8.01 15.53 9.27
N LEU A 306 7.53 14.29 9.38
CA LEU A 306 6.21 13.90 8.89
C LEU A 306 5.07 14.56 9.68
N SER A 307 5.22 14.68 11.00
CA SER A 307 4.24 15.36 11.86
C SER A 307 4.20 16.87 11.59
N ALA A 308 5.35 17.48 11.28
CA ALA A 308 5.43 18.86 10.81
C ALA A 308 4.73 19.02 9.46
N SER A 309 4.86 18.03 8.55
CA SER A 309 4.13 17.97 7.29
C SER A 309 2.72 17.36 7.47
N LYS A 310 1.89 18.06 8.26
CA LYS A 310 0.54 17.72 8.73
C LYS A 310 -0.38 16.90 7.80
N TYR A 311 -0.24 17.02 6.49
CA TYR A 311 -1.13 16.41 5.49
C TYR A 311 -0.56 15.16 4.80
N GLN A 312 0.67 14.76 5.14
CA GLN A 312 1.33 13.55 4.64
C GLN A 312 1.34 12.48 5.73
N MET A 313 0.86 11.30 5.38
CA MET A 313 0.84 10.11 6.24
C MET A 313 1.61 8.99 5.55
N ALA A 314 2.04 7.97 6.28
CA ALA A 314 2.83 6.87 5.73
C ALA A 314 2.43 5.49 6.26
N GLU A 315 2.47 4.50 5.37
CA GLU A 315 2.33 3.08 5.70
C GLU A 315 3.68 2.38 5.55
N TYR A 316 4.51 2.44 6.60
CA TYR A 316 5.87 1.93 6.56
C TYR A 316 5.91 0.41 6.61
N ARG A 317 6.69 -0.19 5.70
CA ARG A 317 6.95 -1.62 5.67
C ARG A 317 8.21 -1.98 6.43
N ILE A 318 8.10 -2.89 7.38
CA ILE A 318 9.20 -3.43 8.16
C ILE A 318 9.25 -4.95 8.03
N SER A 319 10.45 -5.51 7.98
CA SER A 319 10.63 -6.92 7.60
C SER A 319 10.59 -7.88 8.77
N ILE A 320 9.89 -9.00 8.58
CA ILE A 320 10.10 -10.24 9.32
C ILE A 320 10.48 -11.31 8.31
N TYR A 321 11.56 -12.03 8.58
CA TYR A 321 12.15 -12.95 7.63
C TYR A 321 11.65 -14.39 7.81
N GLY A 322 11.09 -14.70 9.00
CA GLY A 322 10.62 -16.05 9.33
C GLY A 322 11.76 -17.02 9.56
N ARG A 323 12.94 -16.54 9.98
CA ARG A 323 14.09 -17.39 10.30
C ARG A 323 14.01 -17.96 11.72
N LYS A 324 13.42 -17.21 12.65
CA LYS A 324 13.25 -17.55 14.06
C LYS A 324 11.93 -16.97 14.56
N GLN A 325 11.25 -17.67 15.48
CA GLN A 325 10.05 -17.17 16.16
C GLN A 325 10.30 -15.87 16.93
N SER A 326 11.51 -15.70 17.47
CA SER A 326 11.89 -14.51 18.25
C SER A 326 11.92 -13.20 17.46
N GLU A 327 11.85 -13.24 16.11
CA GLU A 327 11.88 -12.03 15.28
C GLU A 327 10.71 -11.09 15.59
N TRP A 328 9.53 -11.61 15.95
CA TRP A 328 8.38 -10.80 16.35
C TRP A 328 8.60 -10.05 17.66
N ASP A 329 9.06 -10.74 18.69
CA ASP A 329 9.32 -10.13 19.99
C ASP A 329 10.48 -9.13 19.92
N GLN A 330 11.54 -9.46 19.17
CA GLN A 330 12.65 -8.54 18.92
C GLN A 330 12.15 -7.26 18.24
N LEU A 331 11.38 -7.38 17.17
CA LEU A 331 10.83 -6.23 16.48
C LEU A 331 9.89 -5.40 17.36
N ALA A 332 8.99 -6.06 18.09
CA ALA A 332 8.07 -5.38 19.00
C ALA A 332 8.81 -4.64 20.12
N SER A 333 9.82 -5.27 20.70
CA SER A 333 10.67 -4.64 21.72
C SER A 333 11.42 -3.43 21.15
N TRP A 334 11.92 -3.51 19.92
CA TRP A 334 12.56 -2.37 19.27
C TRP A 334 11.59 -1.19 19.11
N ILE A 335 10.35 -1.44 18.67
CA ILE A 335 9.32 -0.39 18.53
C ILE A 335 8.99 0.26 19.88
N VAL A 336 8.71 -0.55 20.91
CA VAL A 336 8.28 -0.06 22.23
C VAL A 336 9.43 0.62 22.97
N ASN A 337 10.61 0.00 23.04
CA ASN A 337 11.75 0.54 23.79
C ASN A 337 12.30 1.83 23.16
N ASN A 338 12.07 2.04 21.86
CA ASN A 338 12.43 3.28 21.18
C ASN A 338 11.24 4.23 21.05
N ASP A 339 10.09 4.03 21.70
CA ASP A 339 8.89 4.89 21.59
C ASP A 339 8.51 5.27 20.14
N LEU A 340 8.53 4.30 19.23
CA LEU A 340 8.30 4.55 17.79
C LEU A 340 6.80 4.62 17.47
N TYR A 341 6.20 5.77 17.79
CA TYR A 341 4.80 6.07 17.48
C TYR A 341 4.64 7.45 16.84
N SER A 342 3.70 7.56 15.88
CA SER A 342 3.21 8.82 15.33
C SER A 342 1.77 8.63 14.85
N ASP A 343 0.92 9.64 15.03
CA ASP A 343 -0.46 9.63 14.50
C ASP A 343 -0.50 9.58 12.96
N ASN A 344 0.63 9.90 12.31
CA ASN A 344 0.77 9.93 10.85
C ASN A 344 1.30 8.61 10.27
N VAL A 345 1.60 7.61 11.10
CA VAL A 345 2.30 6.39 10.69
C VAL A 345 1.55 5.15 11.16
N VAL A 346 1.44 4.18 10.25
CA VAL A 346 1.05 2.80 10.55
C VAL A 346 2.03 1.83 9.89
N TRP A 347 2.01 0.56 10.33
CA TRP A 347 3.00 -0.43 9.92
C TRP A 347 2.41 -1.55 9.08
N LEU A 348 3.14 -1.96 8.04
CA LEU A 348 2.94 -3.24 7.37
C LEU A 348 4.15 -4.14 7.63
N ILE A 349 3.89 -5.44 7.81
CA ILE A 349 4.93 -6.43 7.97
C ILE A 349 5.20 -7.07 6.63
N GLN A 350 6.39 -6.85 6.08
CA GLN A 350 6.79 -7.46 4.82
C GLN A 350 7.57 -8.75 5.07
N ILE A 351 7.23 -9.79 4.32
CA ILE A 351 7.89 -11.09 4.37
C ILE A 351 8.64 -11.30 3.05
N PRO A 352 9.98 -11.23 3.07
CA PRO A 352 10.79 -11.54 1.90
C PRO A 352 10.72 -13.02 1.54
N ARG A 353 10.46 -13.33 0.27
CA ARG A 353 10.38 -14.69 -0.27
C ARG A 353 11.78 -15.31 -0.46
N LEU A 354 12.50 -15.57 0.63
CA LEU A 354 13.92 -15.97 0.61
C LEU A 354 14.17 -17.37 1.16
N TYR A 355 13.18 -18.28 1.10
CA TYR A 355 13.31 -19.65 1.63
C TYR A 355 14.55 -20.38 1.12
N ASN A 356 14.85 -20.29 -0.18
CA ASN A 356 16.01 -20.97 -0.78
C ASN A 356 17.33 -20.55 -0.12
N ILE A 357 17.49 -19.26 0.22
CA ILE A 357 18.68 -18.74 0.90
C ILE A 357 18.78 -19.34 2.30
N TYR A 358 17.69 -19.34 3.06
CA TYR A 358 17.68 -19.87 4.43
C TYR A 358 17.86 -21.38 4.48
N LYS A 359 17.37 -22.07 3.44
CA LYS A 359 17.51 -23.51 3.26
C LYS A 359 18.96 -23.88 2.95
N GLU A 360 19.63 -23.14 2.06
CA GLU A 360 21.06 -23.31 1.76
C GLU A 360 21.95 -23.03 2.97
N MET A 361 21.59 -22.03 3.78
CA MET A 361 22.29 -21.73 5.04
C MET A 361 22.02 -22.75 6.16
N GLY A 362 21.11 -23.70 5.96
CA GLY A 362 20.73 -24.69 6.99
C GLY A 362 19.95 -24.10 8.18
N ILE A 363 19.43 -22.87 8.06
CA ILE A 363 18.63 -22.20 9.10
C ILE A 363 17.24 -22.82 9.19
N VAL A 364 16.67 -23.21 8.05
CA VAL A 364 15.35 -23.84 7.95
C VAL A 364 15.45 -25.17 7.21
N THR A 365 14.59 -26.13 7.59
CA THR A 365 14.59 -27.48 7.03
C THR A 365 13.47 -27.70 6.01
N SER A 366 12.37 -26.98 6.11
CA SER A 366 11.24 -27.03 5.19
C SER A 366 10.53 -25.67 5.16
N PHE A 367 9.66 -25.46 4.19
CA PHE A 367 8.87 -24.23 4.13
C PHE A 367 7.95 -24.06 5.35
N GLN A 368 7.52 -25.17 5.96
CA GLN A 368 6.78 -25.20 7.23
C GLN A 368 7.46 -24.37 8.32
N ASN A 369 8.78 -24.43 8.45
CA ASN A 369 9.49 -23.68 9.50
C ASN A 369 9.32 -22.16 9.34
N ILE A 370 9.26 -21.64 8.11
CA ILE A 370 9.01 -20.22 7.86
C ILE A 370 7.60 -19.84 8.31
N LEU A 371 6.60 -20.67 7.97
CA LEU A 371 5.22 -20.44 8.39
C LEU A 371 5.08 -20.50 9.91
N ASP A 372 5.74 -21.46 10.56
CA ASP A 372 5.77 -21.58 12.03
C ASP A 372 6.34 -20.31 12.67
N ASN A 373 7.49 -19.85 12.18
CA ASN A 373 8.19 -18.67 12.70
C ASN A 373 7.39 -17.37 12.51
N ILE A 374 6.56 -17.29 11.47
CA ILE A 374 5.78 -16.09 11.16
C ILE A 374 4.44 -16.10 11.89
N PHE A 375 3.71 -17.21 11.84
CA PHE A 375 2.31 -17.22 12.27
C PHE A 375 2.10 -17.68 13.71
N LEU A 376 2.87 -18.65 14.23
CA LEU A 376 2.64 -19.15 15.59
C LEU A 376 2.73 -18.05 16.66
N PRO A 377 3.75 -17.15 16.67
CA PRO A 377 3.82 -16.06 17.65
C PRO A 377 2.59 -15.13 17.60
N LEU A 378 2.00 -14.93 16.43
CA LEU A 378 0.78 -14.13 16.27
C LEU A 378 -0.46 -14.80 16.87
N PHE A 379 -0.57 -16.13 16.78
CA PHE A 379 -1.64 -16.88 17.45
C PHE A 379 -1.42 -16.95 18.96
N GLU A 380 -0.18 -17.15 19.42
CA GLU A 380 0.20 -17.16 20.84
C GLU A 380 -0.24 -15.87 21.54
N VAL A 381 0.18 -14.71 21.02
CA VAL A 381 -0.19 -13.40 21.57
C VAL A 381 -1.68 -13.11 21.45
N THR A 382 -2.34 -13.60 20.39
CA THR A 382 -3.79 -13.39 20.23
C THR A 382 -4.58 -14.20 21.25
N VAL A 383 -4.18 -15.43 21.56
CA VAL A 383 -4.84 -16.27 22.57
C VAL A 383 -4.53 -15.78 23.98
N ASN A 384 -3.27 -15.43 24.24
CA ASN A 384 -2.78 -14.94 25.53
C ASN A 384 -1.93 -13.67 25.36
N PRO A 385 -2.52 -12.46 25.46
CA PRO A 385 -1.77 -11.22 25.31
C PRO A 385 -0.61 -11.06 26.31
N ASP A 386 -0.67 -11.70 27.48
CA ASP A 386 0.41 -11.66 28.49
C ASP A 386 1.65 -12.45 28.06
N SER A 387 1.58 -13.37 27.07
CA SER A 387 2.77 -14.10 26.63
C SER A 387 3.72 -13.24 25.79
N HIS A 388 3.20 -12.26 25.06
CA HIS A 388 4.00 -11.29 24.29
C HIS A 388 3.41 -9.87 24.44
N PRO A 389 3.57 -9.22 25.61
CA PRO A 389 2.88 -7.96 25.91
C PRO A 389 3.28 -6.81 24.97
N GLN A 390 4.57 -6.68 24.66
CA GLN A 390 5.06 -5.66 23.72
C GLN A 390 4.57 -5.93 22.29
N LEU A 391 4.50 -7.20 21.88
CA LEU A 391 3.95 -7.60 20.58
C LEU A 391 2.46 -7.26 20.49
N HIS A 392 1.67 -7.53 21.54
CA HIS A 392 0.24 -7.17 21.56
C HIS A 392 0.02 -5.67 21.32
N VAL A 393 0.81 -4.85 22.02
CA VAL A 393 0.79 -3.39 21.85
C VAL A 393 1.19 -2.99 20.43
N PHE A 394 2.27 -3.56 19.89
CA PHE A 394 2.73 -3.26 18.54
C PHE A 394 1.69 -3.63 17.48
N LEU A 395 1.02 -4.79 17.62
CA LEU A 395 -0.02 -5.23 16.70
C LEU A 395 -1.26 -4.31 16.66
N LYS A 396 -1.44 -3.41 17.63
CA LYS A 396 -2.44 -2.33 17.53
C LYS A 396 -2.10 -1.31 16.46
N GLN A 397 -0.85 -1.22 16.02
CA GLN A 397 -0.37 -0.30 14.95
C GLN A 397 -0.11 -1.01 13.62
N VAL A 398 -0.07 -2.34 13.59
CA VAL A 398 0.11 -3.13 12.37
C VAL A 398 -1.22 -3.21 11.63
N VAL A 399 -1.21 -2.88 10.34
CA VAL A 399 -2.42 -2.78 9.50
C VAL A 399 -2.43 -3.74 8.33
N GLY A 400 -1.27 -4.29 7.97
CA GLY A 400 -1.18 -5.22 6.86
C GLY A 400 0.04 -6.11 6.87
N LEU A 401 -0.03 -7.15 6.05
CA LEU A 401 1.04 -8.08 5.77
C LEU A 401 1.30 -8.09 4.27
N ASP A 402 2.57 -8.01 3.92
CA ASP A 402 3.08 -7.85 2.56
C ASP A 402 4.05 -9.01 2.23
N LEU A 403 4.16 -9.36 0.95
CA LEU A 403 5.12 -10.32 0.40
C LEU A 403 6.03 -9.59 -0.57
N VAL A 404 7.35 -9.75 -0.41
CA VAL A 404 8.35 -9.03 -1.20
C VAL A 404 9.45 -9.96 -1.74
N ASP A 405 10.30 -9.42 -2.60
CA ASP A 405 11.48 -9.99 -3.29
C ASP A 405 11.32 -9.80 -4.81
N ASP A 406 12.43 -9.88 -5.54
CA ASP A 406 12.51 -9.73 -6.99
C ASP A 406 11.48 -10.62 -7.72
N GLU A 407 10.40 -10.01 -8.21
CA GLU A 407 9.36 -10.70 -8.96
C GLU A 407 9.84 -11.23 -10.32
N SER A 408 10.97 -10.72 -10.85
CA SER A 408 11.49 -11.15 -12.15
C SER A 408 12.20 -12.51 -12.12
N LYS A 409 12.53 -13.02 -10.91
CA LYS A 409 13.16 -14.33 -10.76
C LYS A 409 12.25 -15.43 -11.34
N PRO A 410 12.78 -16.31 -12.21
CA PRO A 410 12.00 -17.41 -12.75
C PRO A 410 11.51 -18.34 -11.65
N GLU A 411 10.23 -18.68 -11.69
CA GLU A 411 9.61 -19.63 -10.78
C GLU A 411 8.77 -20.67 -11.56
N ARG A 412 8.60 -21.84 -10.96
CA ARG A 412 7.75 -22.89 -11.53
C ARG A 412 6.33 -22.66 -11.08
N ARG A 413 5.43 -22.35 -12.02
CA ARG A 413 4.01 -22.19 -11.71
C ARG A 413 3.47 -23.41 -10.96
N PRO A 414 2.76 -23.23 -9.83
CA PRO A 414 2.20 -24.34 -9.07
C PRO A 414 1.26 -25.20 -9.92
N THR A 415 1.25 -26.50 -9.66
CA THR A 415 0.19 -27.39 -10.16
C THR A 415 -1.00 -27.40 -9.20
N LYS A 416 -2.07 -28.14 -9.51
CA LYS A 416 -3.22 -28.27 -8.59
C LYS A 416 -2.88 -29.04 -7.31
N HIS A 417 -1.99 -30.02 -7.42
CA HIS A 417 -1.56 -30.87 -6.32
C HIS A 417 -0.12 -30.52 -5.98
N MET A 418 0.03 -29.51 -5.14
CA MET A 418 1.33 -29.09 -4.63
C MET A 418 1.67 -29.85 -3.34
N PRO A 419 2.95 -30.15 -3.09
CA PRO A 419 3.40 -30.68 -1.81
C PRO A 419 2.99 -29.75 -0.66
N THR A 420 2.74 -30.33 0.51
CA THR A 420 2.49 -29.54 1.74
C THR A 420 3.75 -28.78 2.16
N PRO A 421 3.64 -27.75 3.01
CA PRO A 421 4.80 -26.95 3.44
C PRO A 421 5.86 -27.77 4.17
N ALA A 422 5.46 -28.82 4.88
CA ALA A 422 6.37 -29.75 5.56
C ALA A 422 7.12 -30.65 4.57
N GLU A 423 6.46 -31.05 3.48
CA GLU A 423 7.07 -31.84 2.40
C GLU A 423 7.97 -31.00 1.48
N TRP A 424 7.79 -29.67 1.45
CA TRP A 424 8.65 -28.75 0.71
C TRP A 424 10.02 -28.61 1.37
N THR A 425 10.88 -29.60 1.14
CA THR A 425 12.23 -29.71 1.69
C THR A 425 13.32 -29.52 0.63
N ASN A 426 12.94 -29.29 -0.62
CA ASN A 426 13.88 -29.05 -1.72
C ASN A 426 14.55 -27.66 -1.57
N ILE A 427 15.60 -27.41 -2.36
CA ILE A 427 16.38 -26.17 -2.34
C ILE A 427 15.71 -25.01 -3.07
N PHE A 428 14.68 -25.28 -3.88
CA PHE A 428 14.04 -24.26 -4.70
C PHE A 428 13.08 -23.42 -3.85
N ASN A 429 13.02 -22.14 -4.17
CA ASN A 429 12.04 -21.24 -3.56
C ASN A 429 10.63 -21.65 -4.02
N PRO A 430 9.64 -21.77 -3.12
CA PRO A 430 8.24 -21.91 -3.54
C PRO A 430 7.81 -20.75 -4.42
N ALA A 431 6.91 -21.01 -5.38
CA ALA A 431 6.39 -19.97 -6.25
C ALA A 431 5.57 -18.93 -5.47
N PHE A 432 5.43 -17.73 -6.02
CA PHE A 432 4.66 -16.63 -5.43
C PHE A 432 3.25 -17.06 -5.00
N SER A 433 2.52 -17.73 -5.90
CA SER A 433 1.15 -18.19 -5.64
C SER A 433 1.06 -19.17 -4.46
N TYR A 434 2.15 -19.90 -4.16
CA TYR A 434 2.25 -20.79 -3.00
C TYR A 434 2.42 -19.99 -1.71
N TYR A 435 3.34 -19.02 -1.68
CA TYR A 435 3.47 -18.08 -0.55
C TYR A 435 2.15 -17.35 -0.28
N ALA A 436 1.52 -16.82 -1.34
CA ALA A 436 0.28 -16.07 -1.24
C ALA A 436 -0.82 -16.88 -0.57
N TYR A 437 -1.01 -18.16 -0.95
CA TYR A 437 -2.02 -19.02 -0.34
C TYR A 437 -1.77 -19.27 1.15
N TYR A 438 -0.57 -19.73 1.54
CA TYR A 438 -0.32 -20.06 2.94
C TYR A 438 -0.30 -18.82 3.83
N CYS A 439 0.16 -17.67 3.31
CA CYS A 439 0.05 -16.42 4.04
C CYS A 439 -1.40 -15.99 4.19
N TYR A 440 -2.19 -16.06 3.11
CA TYR A 440 -3.63 -15.79 3.15
C TYR A 440 -4.36 -16.69 4.16
N ALA A 441 -4.17 -18.00 4.11
CA ALA A 441 -4.96 -18.94 4.91
C ALA A 441 -4.69 -18.78 6.42
N ASN A 442 -3.43 -18.57 6.79
CA ASN A 442 -3.07 -18.28 8.18
C ASN A 442 -3.55 -16.90 8.62
N LEU A 443 -3.45 -15.88 7.75
CA LEU A 443 -3.94 -14.55 8.07
C LEU A 443 -5.47 -14.51 8.19
N TYR A 444 -6.19 -15.27 7.37
CA TYR A 444 -7.65 -15.40 7.41
C TYR A 444 -8.12 -15.96 8.75
N THR A 445 -7.54 -17.09 9.17
CA THR A 445 -7.88 -17.76 10.43
C THR A 445 -7.46 -16.93 11.64
N LEU A 446 -6.29 -16.28 11.58
CA LEU A 446 -5.82 -15.32 12.59
C LEU A 446 -6.79 -14.16 12.72
N ASN A 447 -7.19 -13.54 11.61
CA ASN A 447 -8.09 -12.39 11.62
C ASN A 447 -9.47 -12.76 12.14
N LYS A 448 -10.00 -13.95 11.83
CA LYS A 448 -11.26 -14.44 12.42
C LYS A 448 -11.16 -14.58 13.94
N LEU A 449 -10.03 -15.09 14.45
CA LEU A 449 -9.79 -15.17 15.88
C LEU A 449 -9.65 -13.77 16.51
N ARG A 450 -8.84 -12.89 15.92
CA ARG A 450 -8.63 -11.52 16.41
C ARG A 450 -9.93 -10.72 16.41
N GLU A 451 -10.73 -10.83 15.35
CA GLU A 451 -12.08 -10.27 15.24
C GLU A 451 -12.99 -10.76 16.36
N SER A 452 -13.01 -12.07 16.64
CA SER A 452 -13.84 -12.63 17.72
C SER A 452 -13.47 -12.12 19.11
N LYS A 453 -12.23 -11.64 19.28
CA LYS A 453 -11.72 -11.05 20.52
C LYS A 453 -11.77 -9.51 20.52
N GLY A 454 -12.33 -8.88 19.49
CA GLY A 454 -12.34 -7.42 19.34
C GLY A 454 -10.96 -6.79 19.14
N MET A 455 -9.97 -7.59 18.72
CA MET A 455 -8.61 -7.13 18.44
C MET A 455 -8.48 -6.66 16.99
N ARG A 456 -7.50 -5.78 16.72
CA ARG A 456 -7.22 -5.25 15.39
C ARG A 456 -6.83 -6.37 14.41
N THR A 457 -7.45 -6.42 13.24
CA THR A 457 -7.11 -7.36 12.16
C THR A 457 -6.02 -6.80 11.25
N ILE A 458 -5.43 -7.66 10.42
CA ILE A 458 -4.28 -7.35 9.55
C ILE A 458 -4.65 -7.69 8.10
N LYS A 459 -4.64 -6.71 7.19
CA LYS A 459 -5.04 -6.92 5.79
C LYS A 459 -3.93 -7.55 4.95
N PHE A 460 -4.27 -8.40 3.97
CA PHE A 460 -3.25 -8.95 3.06
C PHE A 460 -3.00 -7.99 1.90
N ARG A 461 -1.80 -7.39 1.83
CA ARG A 461 -1.45 -6.33 0.88
C ARG A 461 -0.06 -6.57 0.25
N PRO A 462 0.08 -7.62 -0.59
CA PRO A 462 1.37 -8.02 -1.15
C PRO A 462 1.86 -7.09 -2.27
N HIS A 463 3.17 -7.08 -2.52
CA HIS A 463 3.72 -6.70 -3.81
C HIS A 463 3.30 -7.73 -4.85
N SER A 464 2.78 -7.24 -5.97
CA SER A 464 2.37 -8.13 -7.04
C SER A 464 2.31 -7.43 -8.40
N GLY A 465 2.93 -8.05 -9.39
CA GLY A 465 2.82 -7.65 -10.78
C GLY A 465 3.62 -6.39 -11.10
N GLU A 466 4.68 -6.10 -10.35
CA GLU A 466 5.72 -5.18 -10.80
C GLU A 466 6.50 -5.79 -11.96
N ALA A 467 6.91 -7.04 -11.79
CA ALA A 467 7.59 -7.87 -12.77
C ALA A 467 7.01 -9.30 -12.72
N GLY A 468 7.76 -10.29 -13.18
CA GLY A 468 7.33 -11.68 -13.11
C GLY A 468 6.15 -12.06 -14.01
N ASP A 469 5.52 -13.18 -13.64
CA ASP A 469 4.47 -13.84 -14.39
C ASP A 469 3.06 -13.31 -14.04
N ILE A 470 2.12 -13.48 -14.97
CA ILE A 470 0.76 -12.96 -14.81
C ILE A 470 -0.05 -13.67 -13.71
N ASP A 471 0.38 -14.87 -13.27
CA ASP A 471 -0.33 -15.59 -12.22
C ASP A 471 -0.18 -14.97 -10.83
N HIS A 472 0.81 -14.11 -10.62
CA HIS A 472 0.90 -13.31 -9.39
C HIS A 472 -0.35 -12.46 -9.19
N LEU A 473 -0.78 -11.78 -10.26
CA LEU A 473 -1.98 -10.95 -10.28
C LEU A 473 -3.27 -11.79 -10.24
N ALA A 474 -3.27 -12.99 -10.81
CA ALA A 474 -4.42 -13.89 -10.68
C ALA A 474 -4.58 -14.43 -9.24
N ALA A 475 -3.48 -14.75 -8.57
CA ALA A 475 -3.48 -15.18 -7.17
C ALA A 475 -3.89 -14.03 -6.24
N THR A 476 -3.30 -12.84 -6.39
CA THR A 476 -3.66 -11.69 -5.55
C THR A 476 -5.07 -11.17 -5.83
N PHE A 477 -5.59 -11.31 -7.04
CA PHE A 477 -7.02 -11.10 -7.32
C PHE A 477 -7.93 -11.99 -6.48
N LEU A 478 -7.52 -13.22 -6.13
CA LEU A 478 -8.34 -14.07 -5.26
C LEU A 478 -8.26 -13.65 -3.79
N VAL A 479 -7.05 -13.38 -3.28
CA VAL A 479 -6.83 -13.36 -1.82
C VAL A 479 -6.44 -12.01 -1.22
N ALA A 480 -5.96 -11.04 -2.01
CA ALA A 480 -5.44 -9.77 -1.49
C ALA A 480 -6.51 -8.69 -1.39
N HIS A 481 -6.39 -7.81 -0.39
CA HIS A 481 -7.21 -6.60 -0.25
C HIS A 481 -6.79 -5.54 -1.26
N ASN A 482 -5.50 -5.20 -1.26
CA ASN A 482 -4.84 -4.25 -2.16
C ASN A 482 -3.51 -4.86 -2.62
N ILE A 483 -2.88 -4.30 -3.64
CA ILE A 483 -1.52 -4.69 -4.05
C ILE A 483 -0.61 -3.47 -4.23
N ALA A 484 0.69 -3.67 -4.03
CA ALA A 484 1.70 -2.75 -4.52
C ALA A 484 2.05 -3.07 -6.00
N HIS A 485 2.27 -2.03 -6.80
CA HIS A 485 2.60 -2.03 -8.23
C HIS A 485 1.46 -2.34 -9.21
N GLY A 486 1.15 -3.61 -9.51
CA GLY A 486 0.14 -3.96 -10.52
C GLY A 486 0.46 -3.57 -11.97
N ILE A 487 1.72 -3.23 -12.30
CA ILE A 487 2.15 -2.80 -13.64
C ILE A 487 1.73 -3.80 -14.72
N ASN A 488 1.91 -5.10 -14.45
CA ASN A 488 1.64 -6.19 -15.37
C ASN A 488 0.14 -6.38 -15.70
N LEU A 489 -0.78 -5.69 -15.01
CA LEU A 489 -2.18 -5.62 -15.44
C LEU A 489 -2.31 -5.05 -16.87
N ARG A 490 -1.35 -4.22 -17.33
CA ARG A 490 -1.28 -3.76 -18.72
C ARG A 490 -1.20 -4.90 -19.76
N LYS A 491 -0.77 -6.10 -19.36
CA LYS A 491 -0.58 -7.28 -20.23
C LYS A 491 -1.81 -8.20 -20.24
N SER A 492 -2.77 -8.00 -19.33
CA SER A 492 -3.98 -8.83 -19.22
C SER A 492 -5.24 -7.96 -19.12
N PRO A 493 -5.95 -7.75 -20.25
CA PRO A 493 -7.22 -7.02 -20.23
C PRO A 493 -8.25 -7.63 -19.27
N VAL A 494 -8.25 -8.96 -19.14
CA VAL A 494 -9.20 -9.67 -18.26
C VAL A 494 -8.93 -9.36 -16.79
N LEU A 495 -7.68 -9.49 -16.32
CA LEU A 495 -7.35 -9.17 -14.93
C LEU A 495 -7.54 -7.67 -14.68
N GLN A 496 -7.13 -6.79 -15.59
CA GLN A 496 -7.33 -5.36 -15.41
C GLN A 496 -8.82 -5.01 -15.26
N TYR A 497 -9.71 -5.63 -16.06
CA TYR A 497 -11.14 -5.41 -15.93
C TYR A 497 -11.71 -5.99 -14.63
N LEU A 498 -11.24 -7.16 -14.19
CA LEU A 498 -11.62 -7.74 -12.89
C LEU A 498 -11.20 -6.86 -11.71
N TYR A 499 -9.99 -6.29 -11.74
CA TYR A 499 -9.49 -5.35 -10.73
C TYR A 499 -10.30 -4.04 -10.74
N TYR A 500 -10.72 -3.57 -11.92
CA TYR A 500 -11.63 -2.43 -12.05
C TYR A 500 -13.00 -2.74 -11.44
N LEU A 501 -13.64 -3.86 -11.79
CA LEU A 501 -14.97 -4.22 -11.29
C LEU A 501 -14.95 -4.40 -9.77
N SER A 502 -13.91 -5.06 -9.25
CA SER A 502 -13.72 -5.31 -7.82
C SER A 502 -13.14 -4.11 -7.05
N GLN A 503 -12.77 -3.02 -7.75
CA GLN A 503 -12.16 -1.81 -7.18
C GLN A 503 -10.96 -2.08 -6.25
N ILE A 504 -10.11 -3.04 -6.62
CA ILE A 504 -8.90 -3.43 -5.85
C ILE A 504 -7.89 -2.28 -5.90
N GLY A 505 -7.38 -1.88 -4.73
CA GLY A 505 -6.40 -0.80 -4.61
C GLY A 505 -5.04 -1.16 -5.21
N LEU A 506 -4.48 -0.25 -6.02
CA LEU A 506 -3.15 -0.32 -6.61
C LEU A 506 -2.29 0.82 -6.07
N ALA A 507 -1.35 0.49 -5.17
CA ALA A 507 -0.34 1.44 -4.70
C ALA A 507 0.85 1.42 -5.66
N MET A 508 0.97 2.45 -6.50
CA MET A 508 1.95 2.48 -7.59
C MET A 508 3.05 3.50 -7.32
N SER A 509 4.30 3.10 -7.58
CA SER A 509 5.49 3.96 -7.41
C SER A 509 6.20 4.22 -8.75
N PRO A 510 5.66 5.09 -9.62
CA PRO A 510 6.17 5.34 -10.97
C PRO A 510 7.66 5.69 -11.05
N LEU A 511 8.19 6.53 -10.14
CA LEU A 511 9.62 6.86 -10.13
C LEU A 511 10.49 5.66 -9.77
N SER A 512 10.07 4.81 -8.83
CA SER A 512 10.74 3.54 -8.53
C SER A 512 10.75 2.63 -9.76
N ASN A 513 9.58 2.45 -10.36
CA ASN A 513 9.44 1.59 -11.53
C ASN A 513 10.29 2.08 -12.70
N ASN A 514 10.45 3.39 -12.86
CA ASN A 514 11.36 4.00 -13.84
C ASN A 514 12.83 3.63 -13.61
N SER A 515 13.26 3.57 -12.35
CA SER A 515 14.62 3.18 -12.00
C SER A 515 14.89 1.69 -12.23
N LEU A 516 13.88 0.83 -12.08
CA LEU A 516 14.08 -0.62 -12.03
C LEU A 516 13.58 -1.41 -13.25
N PHE A 517 12.38 -1.15 -13.76
CA PHE A 517 11.69 -2.10 -14.63
C PHE A 517 11.05 -1.48 -15.87
N LEU A 518 10.66 -0.21 -15.82
CA LEU A 518 9.81 0.38 -16.83
C LEU A 518 9.97 1.90 -16.91
N ASP A 519 10.46 2.38 -18.04
CA ASP A 519 10.55 3.82 -18.37
C ASP A 519 9.25 4.59 -18.03
N TYR A 520 9.42 5.78 -17.43
CA TYR A 520 8.36 6.57 -16.83
C TYR A 520 7.19 6.86 -17.78
N HIS A 521 7.48 7.21 -19.04
CA HIS A 521 6.47 7.50 -20.05
C HIS A 521 5.66 6.26 -20.47
N ARG A 522 6.20 5.06 -20.23
CA ARG A 522 5.55 3.79 -20.51
C ARG A 522 4.80 3.23 -19.31
N ASN A 523 4.87 3.89 -18.14
CA ASN A 523 4.16 3.46 -16.94
C ASN A 523 2.63 3.46 -17.19
N PRO A 524 1.89 2.41 -16.81
CA PRO A 524 0.45 2.33 -17.09
C PRO A 524 -0.43 3.12 -16.11
N PHE A 525 0.14 3.76 -15.08
CA PHE A 525 -0.60 4.57 -14.10
C PHE A 525 -1.63 5.54 -14.74
N PRO A 526 -1.27 6.44 -15.68
CA PRO A 526 -2.23 7.40 -16.23
C PRO A 526 -3.39 6.70 -16.93
N MET A 527 -3.12 5.59 -17.63
CA MET A 527 -4.15 4.77 -18.28
C MET A 527 -5.06 4.08 -17.25
N PHE A 528 -4.50 3.52 -16.17
CA PHE A 528 -5.29 2.92 -15.09
C PHE A 528 -6.18 3.96 -14.40
N PHE A 529 -5.64 5.15 -14.14
CA PHE A 529 -6.40 6.28 -13.59
C PHE A 529 -7.54 6.71 -14.51
N GLN A 530 -7.29 6.87 -15.81
CA GLN A 530 -8.33 7.26 -16.77
C GLN A 530 -9.44 6.21 -16.85
N ARG A 531 -9.10 4.93 -16.82
CA ARG A 531 -10.06 3.80 -16.81
C ARG A 531 -10.84 3.69 -15.49
N GLY A 532 -10.44 4.40 -14.45
CA GLY A 532 -11.12 4.38 -13.15
C GLY A 532 -10.75 3.18 -12.27
N LEU A 533 -9.56 2.61 -12.47
CA LEU A 533 -8.99 1.69 -11.47
C LEU A 533 -8.67 2.47 -10.19
N ASN A 534 -8.77 1.79 -9.05
CA ASN A 534 -8.48 2.37 -7.74
C ASN A 534 -6.97 2.50 -7.55
N VAL A 535 -6.37 3.56 -8.09
CA VAL A 535 -4.92 3.82 -8.04
C VAL A 535 -4.58 4.88 -6.98
N SER A 536 -3.42 4.70 -6.34
CA SER A 536 -2.73 5.70 -5.53
C SER A 536 -1.26 5.83 -5.96
N LEU A 537 -0.66 6.99 -5.71
CA LEU A 537 0.77 7.22 -5.88
C LEU A 537 1.50 6.99 -4.55
N SER A 538 2.67 6.38 -4.64
CA SER A 538 3.53 6.01 -3.51
C SER A 538 5.01 6.13 -3.88
N THR A 539 5.90 6.09 -2.88
CA THR A 539 7.32 6.43 -3.06
C THR A 539 8.26 5.23 -3.19
N ASP A 540 7.91 4.08 -2.65
CA ASP A 540 8.77 2.90 -2.55
C ASP A 540 10.01 3.12 -1.65
N ASP A 541 11.10 3.63 -2.22
CA ASP A 541 12.38 3.86 -1.56
C ASP A 541 12.85 5.32 -1.70
N PRO A 542 12.28 6.28 -0.93
CA PRO A 542 12.69 7.69 -0.94
C PRO A 542 14.19 7.94 -0.89
N LEU A 543 14.93 7.14 -0.12
CA LEU A 543 16.38 7.21 -0.01
C LEU A 543 17.08 7.04 -1.35
N GLN A 544 16.57 6.14 -2.19
CA GLN A 544 17.24 5.75 -3.42
C GLN A 544 16.71 6.54 -4.62
N ILE A 545 15.48 7.04 -4.56
CA ILE A 545 14.75 7.54 -5.74
C ILE A 545 14.60 9.06 -5.71
N HIS A 546 14.20 9.62 -4.57
CA HIS A 546 13.72 11.00 -4.48
C HIS A 546 14.83 11.99 -4.13
N LEU A 547 14.72 13.21 -4.66
CA LEU A 547 15.73 14.27 -4.46
C LEU A 547 15.27 15.34 -3.47
N THR A 548 13.97 15.46 -3.24
CA THR A 548 13.41 16.51 -2.39
C THR A 548 13.30 16.07 -0.91
N LYS A 549 12.85 16.98 -0.05
CA LYS A 549 12.53 16.67 1.34
C LYS A 549 11.15 16.01 1.52
N GLU A 550 10.28 16.14 0.51
CA GLU A 550 8.89 15.68 0.55
C GLU A 550 8.68 14.67 -0.59
N PRO A 551 9.17 13.43 -0.43
CA PRO A 551 9.27 12.47 -1.53
C PRO A 551 7.91 12.15 -2.16
N LEU A 552 6.87 12.02 -1.35
CA LEU A 552 5.52 11.79 -1.86
C LEU A 552 5.02 12.99 -2.69
N VAL A 553 5.27 14.22 -2.25
CA VAL A 553 4.87 15.42 -3.01
C VAL A 553 5.63 15.52 -4.33
N GLU A 554 6.91 15.12 -4.36
CA GLU A 554 7.70 15.00 -5.58
C GLU A 554 7.10 13.97 -6.56
N GLU A 555 6.68 12.80 -6.07
CA GLU A 555 6.00 11.78 -6.89
C GLU A 555 4.75 12.37 -7.59
N TYR A 556 3.89 13.04 -6.83
CA TYR A 556 2.69 13.70 -7.37
C TYR A 556 3.04 14.84 -8.32
N SER A 557 4.07 15.64 -8.04
CA SER A 557 4.45 16.80 -8.84
C SER A 557 5.02 16.40 -10.21
N ILE A 558 5.83 15.35 -10.25
CA ILE A 558 6.37 14.80 -11.49
C ILE A 558 5.25 14.13 -12.29
N ALA A 559 4.40 13.33 -11.65
CA ALA A 559 3.24 12.72 -12.29
C ALA A 559 2.30 13.77 -12.90
N ALA A 560 2.03 14.84 -12.16
CA ALA A 560 1.20 15.95 -12.64
C ALA A 560 1.79 16.63 -13.88
N SER A 561 3.09 16.88 -13.86
CA SER A 561 3.78 17.59 -14.94
C SER A 561 3.90 16.74 -16.21
N VAL A 562 4.26 15.46 -16.05
CA VAL A 562 4.49 14.56 -17.19
C VAL A 562 3.18 14.05 -17.78
N TRP A 563 2.19 13.70 -16.95
CA TRP A 563 0.90 13.16 -17.41
C TRP A 563 -0.21 14.20 -17.49
N LYS A 564 0.11 15.48 -17.22
CA LYS A 564 -0.82 16.62 -17.31
C LYS A 564 -2.05 16.47 -16.40
N LEU A 565 -1.83 16.00 -15.18
CA LEU A 565 -2.91 15.83 -14.20
C LEU A 565 -3.33 17.19 -13.62
N SER A 566 -4.64 17.41 -13.54
CA SER A 566 -5.23 18.59 -12.91
C SER A 566 -5.22 18.51 -11.38
N SER A 567 -5.51 19.61 -10.69
CA SER A 567 -5.68 19.60 -9.23
C SER A 567 -6.80 18.64 -8.79
N CYS A 568 -7.90 18.56 -9.56
CA CYS A 568 -8.98 17.59 -9.34
C CYS A 568 -8.46 16.15 -9.37
N ASP A 569 -7.64 15.82 -10.38
CA ASP A 569 -7.05 14.48 -10.52
C ASP A 569 -6.13 14.13 -9.35
N LEU A 570 -5.24 15.06 -8.96
CA LEU A 570 -4.33 14.84 -7.84
C LEU A 570 -5.08 14.69 -6.51
N CYS A 571 -6.17 15.44 -6.31
CA CYS A 571 -7.03 15.31 -5.13
C CYS A 571 -7.81 13.98 -5.14
N GLU A 572 -8.24 13.49 -6.31
CA GLU A 572 -8.86 12.16 -6.46
C GLU A 572 -7.89 11.05 -6.08
N ILE A 573 -6.65 11.11 -6.59
CA ILE A 573 -5.58 10.15 -6.28
C ILE A 573 -5.25 10.19 -4.77
N ALA A 574 -5.13 11.39 -4.20
CA ALA A 574 -4.89 11.56 -2.76
C ALA A 574 -6.05 11.02 -1.92
N ARG A 575 -7.30 11.27 -2.31
CA ARG A 575 -8.49 10.70 -1.65
C ARG A 575 -8.44 9.17 -1.68
N ASN A 576 -8.15 8.58 -2.84
CA ASN A 576 -8.06 7.13 -2.99
C ASN A 576 -6.95 6.53 -2.10
N SER A 577 -5.82 7.22 -1.93
CA SER A 577 -4.76 6.77 -1.01
C SER A 577 -5.25 6.63 0.44
N VAL A 578 -6.18 7.49 0.89
CA VAL A 578 -6.80 7.37 2.21
C VAL A 578 -7.74 6.16 2.28
N TYR A 579 -8.56 5.93 1.26
CA TYR A 579 -9.43 4.74 1.18
C TYR A 579 -8.65 3.43 1.17
N GLN A 580 -7.47 3.42 0.53
CA GLN A 580 -6.61 2.23 0.49
C GLN A 580 -5.83 1.99 1.79
N SER A 581 -5.73 3.01 2.64
CA SER A 581 -4.93 2.95 3.86
C SER A 581 -5.58 2.15 4.99
N GLY A 582 -4.76 1.69 5.92
CA GLY A 582 -5.19 0.96 7.11
C GLY A 582 -5.43 1.81 8.35
N PHE A 583 -5.54 3.15 8.23
CA PHE A 583 -5.83 4.03 9.37
C PHE A 583 -7.24 3.81 9.95
N SER A 584 -7.45 4.28 11.18
CA SER A 584 -8.73 4.08 11.87
C SER A 584 -9.89 4.82 11.22
N HIS A 585 -11.11 4.31 11.43
CA HIS A 585 -12.36 4.95 11.03
C HIS A 585 -12.43 6.41 11.51
N ALA A 586 -12.03 6.67 12.76
CA ALA A 586 -11.94 8.02 13.31
C ALA A 586 -11.07 8.98 12.49
N LEU A 587 -9.88 8.54 12.08
CA LEU A 587 -8.95 9.34 11.28
C LEU A 587 -9.48 9.53 9.85
N GLN A 588 -9.94 8.45 9.21
CA GLN A 588 -10.50 8.53 7.86
C GLN A 588 -11.72 9.46 7.81
N SER A 589 -12.65 9.33 8.77
CA SER A 589 -13.79 10.24 8.92
C SER A 589 -13.36 11.70 9.08
N HIS A 590 -12.31 11.95 9.85
CA HIS A 590 -11.77 13.29 10.03
C HIS A 590 -11.11 13.85 8.75
N TRP A 591 -10.44 13.00 7.97
CA TRP A 591 -9.67 13.42 6.80
C TRP A 591 -10.49 13.60 5.54
N ILE A 592 -11.42 12.69 5.25
CA ILE A 592 -12.15 12.62 3.97
C ILE A 592 -13.68 12.75 4.11
N GLY A 593 -14.20 12.77 5.34
CA GLY A 593 -15.60 13.08 5.63
C GLY A 593 -16.30 11.99 6.45
N LYS A 594 -17.28 12.37 7.27
CA LYS A 594 -17.98 11.44 8.20
C LYS A 594 -18.72 10.30 7.48
N MET A 595 -19.15 10.54 6.25
CA MET A 595 -19.92 9.57 5.45
C MET A 595 -19.04 8.85 4.42
N TYR A 596 -17.72 8.86 4.55
CA TYR A 596 -16.81 8.29 3.55
C TYR A 596 -17.11 6.82 3.22
N TYR A 597 -17.67 6.07 4.17
CA TYR A 597 -18.06 4.68 3.98
C TYR A 597 -19.23 4.49 3.00
N LYS A 598 -19.99 5.54 2.67
CA LYS A 598 -21.03 5.49 1.63
C LYS A 598 -20.41 5.47 0.23
N ARG A 599 -20.91 4.60 -0.63
CA ARG A 599 -20.45 4.53 -2.01
C ARG A 599 -21.07 5.65 -2.85
N GLY A 600 -20.27 6.24 -3.73
CA GLY A 600 -20.73 7.28 -4.65
C GLY A 600 -20.62 8.70 -4.10
N PRO A 601 -21.34 9.68 -4.69
CA PRO A 601 -21.16 11.09 -4.38
C PRO A 601 -21.56 11.47 -2.94
N ASP A 602 -22.48 10.72 -2.32
CA ASP A 602 -22.96 10.92 -0.94
C ASP A 602 -21.88 10.64 0.12
N GLY A 603 -20.85 9.86 -0.23
CA GLY A 603 -19.69 9.59 0.62
C GLY A 603 -18.50 10.51 0.34
N ASN A 604 -18.70 11.62 -0.36
CA ASN A 604 -17.67 12.61 -0.59
C ASN A 604 -18.00 13.89 0.17
N ASP A 605 -17.01 14.49 0.83
CA ASP A 605 -17.09 15.84 1.36
C ASP A 605 -16.01 16.69 0.68
N ILE A 606 -16.42 17.54 -0.26
CA ILE A 606 -15.48 18.40 -1.00
C ILE A 606 -14.68 19.34 -0.08
N HIS A 607 -15.22 19.75 1.07
CA HIS A 607 -14.51 20.59 2.04
C HIS A 607 -13.41 19.84 2.82
N LYS A 608 -13.30 18.53 2.58
CA LYS A 608 -12.26 17.64 3.12
C LYS A 608 -11.35 17.09 2.03
N THR A 609 -11.95 16.60 0.94
CA THR A 609 -11.24 15.89 -0.14
C THR A 609 -10.80 16.81 -1.27
N ASN A 610 -11.41 17.98 -1.43
CA ASN A 610 -11.27 18.85 -2.60
C ASN A 610 -11.57 18.16 -3.94
N VAL A 611 -12.28 17.04 -3.92
CA VAL A 611 -12.73 16.33 -5.12
C VAL A 611 -14.15 16.78 -5.43
N PRO A 612 -14.42 17.35 -6.62
CA PRO A 612 -15.76 17.69 -7.05
C PRO A 612 -16.72 16.51 -6.97
N HIS A 613 -17.93 16.74 -6.46
CA HIS A 613 -18.97 15.71 -6.44
C HIS A 613 -19.28 15.18 -7.85
N ILE A 614 -19.22 16.06 -8.86
CA ILE A 614 -19.30 15.72 -10.29
C ILE A 614 -18.34 14.59 -10.67
N ARG A 615 -17.07 14.66 -10.23
CA ARG A 615 -16.06 13.63 -10.52
C ARG A 615 -16.44 12.30 -9.90
N VAL A 616 -16.83 12.31 -8.63
CA VAL A 616 -17.20 11.10 -7.89
C VAL A 616 -18.48 10.48 -8.46
N GLU A 617 -19.46 11.31 -8.81
CA GLU A 617 -20.71 10.89 -9.44
C GLU A 617 -20.45 10.23 -10.81
N PHE A 618 -19.58 10.81 -11.63
CA PHE A 618 -19.15 10.20 -12.90
C PHE A 618 -18.53 8.82 -12.65
N ARG A 619 -17.50 8.72 -11.78
CA ARG A 619 -16.81 7.45 -11.49
C ARG A 619 -17.78 6.38 -11.01
N TYR A 620 -18.64 6.74 -10.06
CA TYR A 620 -19.64 5.83 -9.49
C TYR A 620 -20.68 5.39 -10.52
N THR A 621 -21.18 6.33 -11.34
CA THR A 621 -22.18 6.03 -12.36
C THR A 621 -21.63 5.05 -13.40
N ILE A 622 -20.41 5.31 -13.90
CA ILE A 622 -19.78 4.43 -14.90
C ILE A 622 -19.49 3.05 -14.32
N TRP A 623 -18.94 2.96 -13.11
CA TRP A 623 -18.72 1.68 -12.45
C TRP A 623 -20.03 0.91 -12.22
N ARG A 624 -21.08 1.60 -11.77
CA ARG A 624 -22.40 1.01 -11.57
C ARG A 624 -22.99 0.49 -12.88
N GLU A 625 -22.83 1.23 -13.97
CA GLU A 625 -23.25 0.79 -15.32
C GLU A 625 -22.50 -0.46 -15.77
N GLU A 626 -21.18 -0.52 -15.59
CA GLU A 626 -20.40 -1.71 -15.93
C GLU A 626 -20.81 -2.91 -15.07
N MET A 627 -21.02 -2.72 -13.76
CA MET A 627 -21.53 -3.79 -12.89
C MET A 627 -22.91 -4.27 -13.35
N GLN A 628 -23.84 -3.35 -13.66
CA GLN A 628 -25.14 -3.73 -14.19
C GLN A 628 -25.04 -4.46 -15.52
N LEU A 629 -24.13 -4.06 -16.40
CA LEU A 629 -23.89 -4.75 -17.67
C LEU A 629 -23.37 -6.16 -17.45
N VAL A 630 -22.33 -6.31 -16.62
CA VAL A 630 -21.70 -7.60 -16.31
C VAL A 630 -22.71 -8.55 -15.66
N TYR A 631 -23.56 -8.08 -14.75
CA TYR A 631 -24.62 -8.89 -14.14
C TYR A 631 -25.93 -8.90 -14.93
N LEU A 632 -25.92 -8.48 -16.20
CA LEU A 632 -27.07 -8.54 -17.11
C LEU A 632 -28.35 -7.89 -16.54
N GLY A 633 -28.18 -6.74 -15.88
CA GLY A 633 -29.22 -5.94 -15.23
C GLY A 633 -29.61 -6.39 -13.82
N LYS A 634 -28.91 -7.38 -13.25
CA LYS A 634 -29.22 -7.97 -11.94
C LYS A 634 -28.16 -7.67 -10.88
N ALA A 635 -27.30 -6.68 -11.09
CA ALA A 635 -26.24 -6.39 -10.12
C ALA A 635 -26.86 -5.89 -8.80
N LYS A 636 -26.44 -6.50 -7.69
CA LYS A 636 -26.69 -5.97 -6.35
C LYS A 636 -25.56 -5.00 -6.02
N ILE A 637 -25.85 -3.70 -6.11
CA ILE A 637 -24.86 -2.66 -5.86
C ILE A 637 -24.88 -2.34 -4.37
N PRO A 638 -23.76 -2.53 -3.64
CA PRO A 638 -23.70 -2.18 -2.22
C PRO A 638 -23.75 -0.66 -2.04
N GLU A 639 -24.51 -0.21 -1.04
CA GLU A 639 -24.61 1.21 -0.67
C GLU A 639 -23.37 1.70 0.08
N GLU A 640 -22.64 0.79 0.74
CA GLU A 640 -21.42 1.06 1.48
C GLU A 640 -20.19 0.51 0.73
N PHE A 641 -19.00 1.02 1.05
CA PHE A 641 -17.75 0.40 0.60
C PHE A 641 -17.55 -0.95 1.29
N ASP A 642 -16.90 -1.86 0.59
CA ASP A 642 -16.37 -3.09 1.18
C ASP A 642 -14.97 -2.76 1.70
N GLU A 643 -14.77 -2.78 3.02
CA GLU A 643 -13.45 -2.55 3.65
C GLU A 643 -12.61 -3.82 3.81
#